data_AF-Q1N3B4-F1
#
_entry.id   AF-Q1N3B4-F1
#
_cell.length_a   1.000
_cell.length_b   1.000
_cell.length_c   1.000
_cell.angle_alpha   90.00
_cell.angle_beta   90.00
_cell.angle_gamma   90.00
#
_symmetry.space_group_name_H-M   'P 1'
#
loop_
_entity.id
_entity.type
_entity.pdbx_description
1 polymer ?
#
loop_
_entity_poly.entity_id
_entity_poly.type
_entity_poly.pdbx_seq_one_letter_code
_entity_poly.pdbx_strand_id
1 'polypeptide(L)'
;MSTSVWVTWPAIAKAGGSIGIVIGLLTLGLQREDLTENNLIATEDLSKANAEIVCDERSLTARTEDGTCNILDNPAEGSVNRRFGRNVKLEAAYGETENDTLLEPNPRAVSNELMAREEFKPATSVNFIAAAWIQFMVHDWIDHGDGDANNPILVERPAGDPKGPGTMSIKRTTPDSDRTAEEDATLPATYRNINTHWWDGSQLYGSDKATNDSVRAFVDGKLKVEEDGTLPTDYWSNVPVTGFNKNWWLGLSMLHQLFTLEHNAIAEMLKQKYPERDDQWLYDKARLANAALMAKIHTIEWTPAIIANPVTERAMRANWYGLTDEREGRDKVQEILDGLSEGITSSPLLTALLSSRPDLIEKLDDPNFIDFAIGGLVGTREPYNGGTDYSLTEEFTAVYRMHPLLRDDVEVYDIGSAEVARRIPMMETRDGHAEDILDEEGGERLWYSFGTTYPGSLTLHNYPEFLRNLSIPFSEDIDLATIDILRDRERGVPRYNEFRRQIGLNPITKFEDLTSDPKTLEALKRLYDNDIEKIDALVGQLAETVRPEGFAFGETAFQIFILNASRRLMTDRFYTSDYRAEVYTQEGIDWVENNDMKDVLERHFPELKVSLTGIENAFKPWGLKIPDNYQEMAACDKQTLLWQNGVTQTLYEQGERPALQPVDIGGLIDSILWKKVNRNEDVAPLGYEKPIHPYGAMATVAFESSNSHPYTGIFEGAECGLVRLSVTGDPDDRGFAPGLAWKTFIDGKPSSNVSALYTLSGQGDNHDFFANELSQYVSAEVNDTLGSTALFSLVTSKPTRLMTENLAETQANGEVEATPKAPTQIYFVPTQEVRQRFASSAHDFRDDLITLQSGTALYDVYATDKPIRTSIFGWINRRYASDRRNSAIKVGTMRLTSEMTTSAFGDGGVFFKHQRYEDR
;
A
#
# COMPACT_ATOMS: atom_id res chain seq x y z
N MET A 1 14.56 25.65 23.68
CA MET A 1 13.65 25.64 22.53
C MET A 1 14.50 25.58 21.26
N SER A 2 14.21 24.63 20.37
CA SER A 2 14.88 24.54 19.07
C SER A 2 14.57 25.78 18.23
N THR A 3 15.56 26.32 17.51
CA THR A 3 15.38 27.42 16.55
C THR A 3 14.92 26.94 15.17
N SER A 4 14.67 25.63 15.02
CA SER A 4 14.16 25.05 13.77
C SER A 4 12.67 25.31 13.61
N VAL A 5 12.24 25.70 12.40
CA VAL A 5 10.82 25.79 12.03
C VAL A 5 10.15 24.42 12.10
N TRP A 6 10.89 23.36 11.74
CA TRP A 6 10.42 21.99 11.61
C TRP A 6 10.81 21.14 12.83
N VAL A 7 9.98 20.15 13.21
CA VAL A 7 10.34 19.17 14.26
C VAL A 7 11.62 18.41 13.95
N THR A 8 12.37 18.11 15.02
CA THR A 8 13.67 17.44 14.95
C THR A 8 13.63 15.99 15.45
N TRP A 9 12.53 15.55 16.08
CA TRP A 9 12.43 14.18 16.62
C TRP A 9 12.64 13.07 15.57
N PRO A 10 12.22 13.22 14.28
CA PRO A 10 12.46 12.16 13.29
C PRO A 10 13.96 11.93 13.03
N ALA A 11 14.76 12.98 13.08
CA ALA A 11 16.21 12.88 12.91
C ALA A 11 16.88 12.18 14.10
N ILE A 12 16.36 12.37 15.32
CA ILE A 12 16.83 11.69 16.53
C ILE A 12 16.53 10.18 16.45
N ALA A 13 15.34 9.81 15.96
CA ALA A 13 14.96 8.42 15.77
C ALA A 13 15.92 7.67 14.83
N LYS A 14 16.31 8.31 13.71
CA LYS A 14 17.24 7.75 12.73
C LYS A 14 18.66 7.53 13.27
N ALA A 15 19.15 8.43 14.13
CA ALA A 15 20.51 8.36 14.67
C ALA A 15 20.68 7.36 15.84
N GLY A 16 19.59 7.04 16.55
CA GLY A 16 19.63 6.29 17.82
C GLY A 16 19.21 4.81 17.75
N GLY A 17 18.84 4.28 16.58
CA GLY A 17 18.28 2.92 16.46
C GLY A 17 17.04 2.73 17.35
N SER A 18 16.92 1.60 18.05
CA SER A 18 15.77 1.31 18.91
C SER A 18 15.55 2.34 20.03
N ILE A 19 16.62 2.93 20.58
CA ILE A 19 16.52 4.01 21.59
C ILE A 19 15.90 5.26 20.97
N GLY A 20 16.27 5.57 19.73
CA GLY A 20 15.71 6.68 18.96
C GLY A 20 14.20 6.54 18.75
N ILE A 21 13.72 5.32 18.46
CA ILE A 21 12.27 5.04 18.32
C ILE A 21 11.53 5.34 19.62
N VAL A 22 12.05 4.88 20.77
CA VAL A 22 11.41 5.14 22.08
C VAL A 22 11.37 6.64 22.39
N ILE A 23 12.44 7.40 22.10
CA ILE A 23 12.43 8.86 22.26
C ILE A 23 11.37 9.52 21.37
N GLY A 24 11.24 9.07 20.13
CA GLY A 24 10.21 9.53 19.20
C GLY A 24 8.79 9.28 19.75
N LEU A 25 8.49 8.07 20.20
CA LEU A 25 7.18 7.71 20.77
C LEU A 25 6.80 8.60 21.95
N LEU A 26 7.75 8.86 22.86
CA LEU A 26 7.49 9.70 24.03
C LEU A 26 7.32 11.16 23.64
N THR A 27 8.05 11.63 22.63
CA THR A 27 7.84 12.98 22.10
C THR A 27 6.41 13.12 21.55
N LEU A 28 5.94 12.15 20.76
CA LEU A 28 4.58 12.14 20.23
C LEU A 28 3.52 12.06 21.34
N GLY A 29 3.75 11.23 22.37
CA GLY A 29 2.87 11.13 23.53
C GLY A 29 2.76 12.45 24.31
N LEU A 30 3.88 13.15 24.51
CA LEU A 30 3.90 14.47 25.14
C LEU A 30 3.21 15.54 24.29
N GLN A 31 3.40 15.52 22.96
CA GLN A 31 2.71 16.42 22.04
C GLN A 31 1.20 16.20 22.05
N ARG A 32 0.75 14.93 22.06
CA ARG A 32 -0.67 14.60 22.17
C ARG A 32 -1.29 15.16 23.46
N GLU A 33 -0.57 15.04 24.58
CA GLU A 33 -1.05 15.54 25.87
C GLU A 33 -1.19 17.07 25.85
N ASP A 34 -0.16 17.77 25.39
CA ASP A 34 -0.16 19.23 25.28
C ASP A 34 -1.31 19.74 24.39
N LEU A 35 -1.57 19.06 23.26
CA LEU A 35 -2.70 19.35 22.39
C LEU A 35 -4.05 19.00 23.04
N THR A 36 -4.13 17.92 23.81
CA THR A 36 -5.38 17.53 24.49
C THR A 36 -5.77 18.57 25.54
N GLU A 37 -4.79 19.10 26.28
CA GLU A 37 -5.03 20.14 27.29
C GLU A 37 -5.40 21.50 26.68
N ASN A 38 -4.81 21.87 25.53
CA ASN A 38 -4.86 23.25 25.04
C ASN A 38 -5.66 23.45 23.74
N ASN A 39 -6.02 22.37 23.04
CA ASN A 39 -6.56 22.43 21.68
C ASN A 39 -7.86 21.62 21.51
N LEU A 40 -8.63 21.46 22.59
CA LEU A 40 -9.99 20.90 22.52
C LEU A 40 -10.98 21.95 23.03
N ILE A 41 -11.77 22.50 22.11
CA ILE A 41 -12.70 23.59 22.41
C ILE A 41 -14.09 23.20 21.93
N ALA A 42 -15.00 23.02 22.88
CA ALA A 42 -16.41 22.81 22.62
C ALA A 42 -17.07 24.10 22.11
N THR A 43 -18.00 23.94 21.18
CA THR A 43 -18.77 25.03 20.57
C THR A 43 -20.26 24.92 20.84
N GLU A 44 -20.71 23.86 21.52
CA GLU A 44 -22.11 23.57 21.83
C GLU A 44 -22.31 23.32 23.32
N ASP A 45 -23.49 23.65 23.83
CA ASP A 45 -23.99 23.18 25.13
C ASP A 45 -25.07 22.13 24.87
N LEU A 46 -24.73 20.86 25.13
CA LEU A 46 -25.59 19.71 24.82
C LEU A 46 -26.79 19.54 25.75
N SER A 47 -26.91 20.34 26.83
CA SER A 47 -27.95 20.18 27.84
C SER A 47 -29.38 20.19 27.27
N LYS A 48 -29.64 21.02 26.25
CA LYS A 48 -30.94 21.07 25.57
C LYS A 48 -31.18 19.83 24.70
N ALA A 49 -30.18 19.41 23.92
CA ALA A 49 -30.29 18.25 23.05
C ALA A 49 -30.49 16.95 23.86
N ASN A 50 -29.79 16.83 24.99
CA ASN A 50 -29.93 15.69 25.90
C ASN A 50 -31.34 15.51 26.47
N ALA A 51 -32.06 16.61 26.71
CA ALA A 51 -33.39 16.56 27.32
C ALA A 51 -34.43 15.84 26.45
N GLU A 52 -34.16 15.69 25.14
CA GLU A 52 -35.06 15.07 24.16
C GLU A 52 -34.70 13.62 23.85
N ILE A 53 -33.58 13.11 24.37
CA ILE A 53 -33.04 11.79 24.03
C ILE A 53 -33.25 10.82 25.20
N VAL A 54 -33.72 9.61 24.88
CA VAL A 54 -33.90 8.52 25.85
C VAL A 54 -33.12 7.30 25.36
N CYS A 55 -32.13 6.88 26.15
CA CYS A 55 -31.39 5.66 25.88
C CYS A 55 -32.17 4.43 26.32
N ASP A 56 -32.48 3.55 25.36
CA ASP A 56 -33.23 2.32 25.57
C ASP A 56 -32.31 1.11 25.79
N GLU A 57 -32.90 -0.07 26.01
CA GLU A 57 -32.16 -1.31 26.26
C GLU A 57 -31.25 -1.71 25.08
N ARG A 58 -31.67 -1.43 23.83
CA ARG A 58 -30.86 -1.71 22.64
C ARG A 58 -29.63 -0.83 22.62
N SER A 59 -29.81 0.47 22.87
CA SER A 59 -28.72 1.46 22.83
C SER A 59 -27.57 1.06 23.76
N LEU A 60 -27.83 0.38 24.89
CA LEU A 60 -26.78 -0.08 25.80
C LEU A 60 -25.75 -1.02 25.16
N THR A 61 -26.07 -1.72 24.07
CA THR A 61 -25.15 -2.70 23.44
C THR A 61 -25.09 -2.61 21.92
N ALA A 62 -25.56 -1.50 21.34
CA ALA A 62 -25.61 -1.27 19.90
C ALA A 62 -25.40 0.21 19.58
N ARG A 63 -24.75 0.48 18.44
CA ARG A 63 -24.68 1.83 17.87
C ARG A 63 -26.05 2.21 17.30
N THR A 64 -26.58 3.33 17.76
CA THR A 64 -27.82 3.93 17.21
C THR A 64 -27.57 4.48 15.81
N GLU A 65 -28.62 4.67 15.03
CA GLU A 65 -28.53 5.13 13.64
C GLU A 65 -28.06 6.59 13.53
N ASP A 66 -28.39 7.43 14.52
CA ASP A 66 -28.08 8.87 14.56
C ASP A 66 -26.90 9.23 15.48
N GLY A 67 -26.23 8.22 16.04
CA GLY A 67 -25.08 8.38 16.93
C GLY A 67 -25.42 8.81 18.36
N THR A 68 -26.70 8.89 18.73
CA THR A 68 -27.12 9.17 20.11
C THR A 68 -26.80 8.02 21.07
N CYS A 69 -26.76 8.31 22.37
CA CYS A 69 -26.55 7.31 23.41
C CYS A 69 -25.22 6.56 23.29
N ASN A 70 -24.20 7.14 22.64
CA ASN A 70 -22.83 6.64 22.78
C ASN A 70 -22.34 6.95 24.21
N ILE A 71 -22.35 8.21 24.62
CA ILE A 71 -22.13 8.56 26.04
C ILE A 71 -23.47 8.57 26.76
N LEU A 72 -23.70 7.60 27.65
CA LEU A 72 -25.03 7.40 28.27
C LEU A 72 -25.48 8.59 29.14
N ASP A 73 -24.54 9.25 29.82
CA ASP A 73 -24.81 10.43 30.65
C ASP A 73 -24.90 11.73 29.82
N ASN A 74 -24.46 11.71 28.57
CA ASN A 74 -24.48 12.84 27.63
C ASN A 74 -24.98 12.37 26.24
N PRO A 75 -26.25 11.95 26.14
CA PRO A 75 -26.72 11.12 25.03
C PRO A 75 -26.76 11.81 23.66
N ALA A 76 -26.62 13.13 23.59
CA ALA A 76 -26.48 13.87 22.33
C ALA A 76 -25.02 13.95 21.83
N GLU A 77 -24.03 13.59 22.65
CA GLU A 77 -22.60 13.74 22.31
C GLU A 77 -22.25 12.96 21.05
N GLY A 78 -21.55 13.63 20.12
CA GLY A 78 -21.15 13.08 18.82
C GLY A 78 -22.27 12.67 17.86
N SER A 79 -23.54 12.87 18.21
CA SER A 79 -24.68 12.57 17.33
C SER A 79 -24.74 13.50 16.10
N VAL A 80 -25.57 13.13 15.13
CA VAL A 80 -25.84 13.95 13.94
C VAL A 80 -26.40 15.32 14.30
N ASN A 81 -26.14 16.33 13.47
CA ASN A 81 -26.56 17.73 13.64
C ASN A 81 -25.99 18.43 14.88
N ARG A 82 -24.90 17.92 15.45
CA ARG A 82 -24.09 18.60 16.47
C ARG A 82 -23.04 19.51 15.82
N ARG A 83 -22.69 20.59 16.50
CA ARG A 83 -21.70 21.58 16.04
C ARG A 83 -20.34 20.93 15.87
N PHE A 84 -19.57 21.41 14.88
CA PHE A 84 -18.13 21.15 14.83
C PHE A 84 -17.44 21.88 15.99
N GLY A 85 -16.55 21.17 16.69
CA GLY A 85 -15.66 21.75 17.69
C GLY A 85 -14.52 22.54 17.04
N ARG A 86 -13.59 23.03 17.87
CA ARG A 86 -12.37 23.72 17.42
C ARG A 86 -11.10 23.14 18.04
N ASN A 87 -10.03 23.13 17.27
CA ASN A 87 -8.67 22.88 17.75
C ASN A 87 -7.82 24.16 17.91
N VAL A 88 -8.40 25.32 17.65
CA VAL A 88 -7.76 26.63 17.79
C VAL A 88 -8.61 27.51 18.69
N LYS A 89 -7.97 28.48 19.34
CA LYS A 89 -8.67 29.41 20.24
C LYS A 89 -9.75 30.17 19.49
N LEU A 90 -10.90 30.41 20.13
CA LEU A 90 -12.06 31.03 19.49
C LEU A 90 -11.77 32.44 18.96
N GLU A 91 -10.82 33.16 19.55
CA GLU A 91 -10.37 34.47 19.08
C GLU A 91 -9.69 34.40 17.70
N ALA A 92 -9.12 33.26 17.35
CA ALA A 92 -8.52 32.99 16.05
C ALA A 92 -9.50 32.35 15.05
N ALA A 93 -10.73 32.02 15.48
CA ALA A 93 -11.68 31.22 14.71
C ALA A 93 -12.79 32.04 14.02
N TYR A 94 -12.63 33.36 13.89
CA TYR A 94 -13.59 34.22 13.20
C TYR A 94 -13.46 34.03 11.68
N GLY A 95 -14.56 33.66 11.03
CA GLY A 95 -14.63 33.54 9.58
C GLY A 95 -14.46 34.87 8.88
N GLU A 96 -13.75 34.85 7.76
CA GLU A 96 -13.54 36.03 6.92
C GLU A 96 -14.81 36.37 6.12
N THR A 97 -15.00 37.66 5.81
CA THR A 97 -16.17 38.13 5.03
C THR A 97 -15.75 38.83 3.75
N GLU A 98 -16.67 38.97 2.78
CA GLU A 98 -16.42 39.71 1.53
C GLU A 98 -16.08 41.20 1.74
N ASN A 99 -16.44 41.76 2.89
CA ASN A 99 -16.10 43.14 3.25
C ASN A 99 -14.69 43.25 3.87
N ASP A 100 -14.01 42.13 4.10
CA ASP A 100 -12.68 42.03 4.69
C ASP A 100 -11.75 41.22 3.76
N THR A 101 -11.17 40.10 4.23
CA THR A 101 -10.13 39.37 3.50
C THR A 101 -10.60 38.09 2.79
N LEU A 102 -11.89 37.75 2.80
CA LEU A 102 -12.38 36.45 2.28
C LEU A 102 -11.96 36.18 0.84
N LEU A 103 -11.94 37.22 0.00
CA LEU A 103 -11.56 37.14 -1.41
C LEU A 103 -10.10 37.57 -1.66
N GLU A 104 -9.31 37.79 -0.60
CA GLU A 104 -7.93 38.28 -0.68
C GLU A 104 -6.91 37.26 -0.09
N PRO A 105 -5.88 36.86 -0.86
CA PRO A 105 -5.80 37.02 -2.31
C PRO A 105 -6.89 36.24 -3.04
N ASN A 106 -7.14 36.57 -4.31
CA ASN A 106 -8.18 35.95 -5.12
C ASN A 106 -8.01 34.41 -5.13
N PRO A 107 -8.97 33.62 -4.60
CA PRO A 107 -8.79 32.17 -4.43
C PRO A 107 -8.72 31.42 -5.77
N ARG A 108 -9.34 31.96 -6.83
CA ARG A 108 -9.21 31.40 -8.19
C ARG A 108 -7.83 31.66 -8.79
N ALA A 109 -7.20 32.80 -8.50
CA ALA A 109 -5.81 33.04 -8.88
C ALA A 109 -4.86 32.05 -8.17
N VAL A 110 -5.07 31.80 -6.88
CA VAL A 110 -4.32 30.79 -6.12
C VAL A 110 -4.52 29.39 -6.72
N SER A 111 -5.76 29.01 -7.04
CA SER A 111 -6.07 27.75 -7.75
C SER A 111 -5.30 27.61 -9.06
N ASN A 112 -5.33 28.65 -9.91
CA ASN A 112 -4.67 28.65 -11.23
C ASN A 112 -3.15 28.54 -11.14
N GLU A 113 -2.53 29.21 -10.17
CA GLU A 113 -1.08 29.45 -10.19
C GLU A 113 -0.29 28.58 -9.21
N LEU A 114 -0.91 28.06 -8.14
CA LEU A 114 -0.24 27.26 -7.11
C LEU A 114 -0.82 25.85 -6.96
N MET A 115 -2.09 25.64 -7.29
CA MET A 115 -2.77 24.36 -7.03
C MET A 115 -2.76 23.44 -8.25
N ALA A 116 -3.05 24.00 -9.43
CA ALA A 116 -3.21 23.30 -10.71
C ALA A 116 -2.10 22.27 -10.98
N ARG A 117 -2.49 21.02 -11.28
CA ARG A 117 -1.55 19.98 -11.72
C ARG A 117 -0.97 20.35 -13.09
N GLU A 118 0.34 20.57 -13.12
CA GLU A 118 1.11 20.73 -14.37
C GLU A 118 1.67 19.38 -14.84
N GLU A 119 2.22 18.62 -13.91
CA GLU A 119 2.76 17.29 -14.07
C GLU A 119 2.27 16.44 -12.90
N PHE A 120 1.85 15.19 -13.16
CA PHE A 120 1.42 14.28 -12.11
C PHE A 120 2.62 13.90 -11.23
N LYS A 121 2.54 14.25 -9.94
CA LYS A 121 3.55 13.89 -8.94
C LYS A 121 3.01 12.71 -8.12
N PRO A 122 3.55 11.49 -8.22
CA PRO A 122 3.03 10.34 -7.48
C PRO A 122 3.40 10.37 -5.98
N ALA A 123 2.52 9.90 -5.11
CA ALA A 123 2.82 9.55 -3.72
C ALA A 123 3.29 8.09 -3.64
N THR A 124 4.61 7.87 -3.70
CA THR A 124 5.17 6.51 -3.85
C THR A 124 5.19 5.67 -2.56
N SER A 125 4.77 6.22 -1.42
CA SER A 125 4.67 5.48 -0.15
C SER A 125 3.38 4.67 -0.02
N VAL A 126 2.35 5.02 -0.80
CA VAL A 126 1.01 4.42 -0.75
C VAL A 126 0.51 4.09 -2.15
N ASN A 127 -0.49 3.22 -2.24
CA ASN A 127 -1.19 2.92 -3.49
C ASN A 127 -2.52 3.68 -3.62
N PHE A 128 -3.20 3.54 -4.75
CA PHE A 128 -4.41 4.31 -5.05
C PHE A 128 -5.63 3.88 -4.22
N ILE A 129 -5.61 2.67 -3.64
CA ILE A 129 -6.59 2.24 -2.63
C ILE A 129 -6.60 3.23 -1.45
N ALA A 130 -5.44 3.75 -1.04
CA ALA A 130 -5.36 4.71 0.07
C ALA A 130 -6.12 6.02 -0.20
N ALA A 131 -6.21 6.45 -1.47
CA ALA A 131 -6.96 7.64 -1.86
C ALA A 131 -8.47 7.40 -1.81
N ALA A 132 -8.94 6.25 -2.28
CA ALA A 132 -10.34 5.86 -2.16
C ALA A 132 -10.74 5.68 -0.69
N TRP A 133 -9.88 5.02 0.10
CA TRP A 133 -10.11 4.78 1.52
C TRP A 133 -10.33 6.06 2.30
N ILE A 134 -9.50 7.08 2.08
CA ILE A 134 -9.62 8.30 2.87
C ILE A 134 -10.91 9.07 2.59
N GLN A 135 -11.39 9.06 1.34
CA GLN A 135 -12.70 9.64 1.02
C GLN A 135 -13.84 8.80 1.63
N PHE A 136 -13.73 7.47 1.56
CA PHE A 136 -14.68 6.56 2.19
C PHE A 136 -14.80 6.80 3.71
N MET A 137 -13.69 7.08 4.39
CA MET A 137 -13.70 7.45 5.81
C MET A 137 -14.25 8.86 6.05
N VAL A 138 -13.93 9.84 5.20
CA VAL A 138 -14.49 11.20 5.31
C VAL A 138 -16.02 11.18 5.22
N HIS A 139 -16.59 10.31 4.40
CA HIS A 139 -18.05 10.11 4.30
C HIS A 139 -18.69 9.48 5.55
N ASP A 140 -17.90 8.88 6.46
CA ASP A 140 -18.38 8.51 7.79
C ASP A 140 -18.41 9.74 8.71
N TRP A 141 -17.40 10.59 8.59
CA TRP A 141 -17.05 11.53 9.64
C TRP A 141 -17.66 12.92 9.50
N ILE A 142 -17.64 13.51 8.31
CA ILE A 142 -17.85 14.96 8.16
C ILE A 142 -18.66 15.32 6.92
N ASP A 143 -19.73 16.09 7.11
CA ASP A 143 -20.45 16.79 6.04
C ASP A 143 -21.07 18.09 6.59
N HIS A 144 -20.84 19.21 5.89
CA HIS A 144 -21.41 20.53 6.22
C HIS A 144 -22.73 20.82 5.49
N GLY A 145 -23.25 19.86 4.72
CA GLY A 145 -24.47 19.97 3.93
C GLY A 145 -24.32 20.73 2.61
N ASP A 146 -25.43 20.88 1.89
CA ASP A 146 -25.45 21.34 0.49
C ASP A 146 -25.15 22.85 0.31
N GLY A 147 -25.11 23.61 1.41
CA GLY A 147 -24.94 25.06 1.45
C GLY A 147 -26.16 25.86 0.97
N ASP A 148 -26.13 27.17 1.19
CA ASP A 148 -27.16 28.12 0.76
C ASP A 148 -26.86 28.69 -0.63
N ALA A 149 -27.74 28.39 -1.58
CA ALA A 149 -27.70 28.90 -2.95
C ALA A 149 -28.32 30.29 -3.11
N ASN A 150 -29.08 30.79 -2.12
CA ASN A 150 -29.74 32.10 -2.20
C ASN A 150 -28.82 33.26 -1.85
N ASN A 151 -27.74 32.99 -1.12
CA ASN A 151 -26.72 33.97 -0.73
C ASN A 151 -25.29 33.49 -1.09
N PRO A 152 -24.99 33.25 -2.38
CA PRO A 152 -23.71 32.69 -2.80
C PRO A 152 -22.58 33.71 -2.64
N ILE A 153 -21.36 33.21 -2.44
CA ILE A 153 -20.12 33.98 -2.53
C ILE A 153 -19.75 34.09 -4.00
N LEU A 154 -19.48 35.31 -4.47
CA LEU A 154 -19.10 35.59 -5.85
C LEU A 154 -17.59 35.81 -5.94
N VAL A 155 -16.90 34.93 -6.66
CA VAL A 155 -15.44 35.01 -6.86
C VAL A 155 -15.16 35.51 -8.28
N GLU A 156 -14.50 36.66 -8.41
CA GLU A 156 -14.08 37.16 -9.72
C GLU A 156 -12.98 36.28 -10.33
N ARG A 157 -13.06 36.01 -11.63
CA ARG A 157 -11.98 35.32 -12.35
C ARG A 157 -10.84 36.30 -12.64
N PRO A 158 -9.58 35.95 -12.33
CA PRO A 158 -8.44 36.82 -12.57
C PRO A 158 -8.22 37.09 -14.07
N ALA A 159 -7.48 38.15 -14.38
CA ALA A 159 -7.11 38.46 -15.76
C ALA A 159 -6.32 37.30 -16.40
N GLY A 160 -6.77 36.83 -17.56
CA GLY A 160 -6.13 35.69 -18.24
C GLY A 160 -6.62 34.30 -17.77
N ASP A 161 -7.68 34.22 -16.97
CA ASP A 161 -8.26 32.93 -16.57
C ASP A 161 -8.62 32.05 -17.79
N PRO A 162 -8.32 30.73 -17.76
CA PRO A 162 -8.63 29.82 -18.87
C PRO A 162 -10.10 29.80 -19.29
N LYS A 163 -11.04 30.10 -18.37
CA LYS A 163 -12.48 30.17 -18.67
C LYS A 163 -12.92 31.54 -19.22
N GLY A 164 -12.00 32.49 -19.38
CA GLY A 164 -12.30 33.87 -19.74
C GLY A 164 -12.81 34.71 -18.57
N PRO A 165 -13.17 35.99 -18.81
CA PRO A 165 -13.63 36.90 -17.75
C PRO A 165 -15.01 36.50 -17.21
N GLY A 166 -15.27 36.81 -15.94
CA GLY A 166 -16.59 36.63 -15.30
C GLY A 166 -16.45 36.30 -13.82
N THR A 167 -17.51 35.79 -13.22
CA THR A 167 -17.57 35.41 -11.79
C THR A 167 -17.94 33.95 -11.64
N MET A 168 -17.40 33.29 -10.63
CA MET A 168 -17.86 31.98 -10.15
C MET A 168 -18.82 32.18 -8.98
N SER A 169 -19.91 31.42 -8.96
CA SER A 169 -20.88 31.43 -7.86
C SER A 169 -20.70 30.20 -6.96
N ILE A 170 -20.33 30.41 -5.70
CA ILE A 170 -20.11 29.34 -4.72
C ILE A 170 -21.16 29.45 -3.63
N LYS A 171 -21.95 28.39 -3.41
CA LYS A 171 -22.96 28.35 -2.33
C LYS A 171 -22.31 28.66 -0.99
N ARG A 172 -22.98 29.37 -0.09
CA ARG A 172 -22.43 29.65 1.26
C ARG A 172 -22.57 28.44 2.16
N THR A 173 -21.65 28.21 3.10
CA THR A 173 -21.88 27.21 4.15
C THR A 173 -23.05 27.69 5.02
N THR A 174 -24.02 26.81 5.29
CA THR A 174 -25.20 27.18 6.09
C THR A 174 -24.81 27.32 7.56
N PRO A 175 -24.90 28.53 8.16
CA PRO A 175 -24.55 28.72 9.57
C PRO A 175 -25.55 28.01 10.48
N ASP A 176 -25.11 27.68 11.70
CA ASP A 176 -25.96 27.11 12.72
C ASP A 176 -27.11 28.04 13.10
N SER A 177 -28.34 27.59 12.82
CA SER A 177 -29.57 28.33 13.04
C SER A 177 -30.06 28.36 14.50
N ASP A 178 -29.52 27.52 15.39
CA ASP A 178 -29.97 27.50 16.80
C ASP A 178 -29.12 28.38 17.72
N ARG A 179 -28.23 29.19 17.14
CA ARG A 179 -27.45 30.18 17.89
C ARG A 179 -28.34 31.28 18.45
N THR A 180 -28.01 31.72 19.65
CA THR A 180 -28.64 32.88 20.29
C THR A 180 -28.04 34.18 19.76
N ALA A 181 -28.80 35.27 19.86
CA ALA A 181 -28.32 36.60 19.47
C ALA A 181 -27.09 37.08 20.26
N GLU A 182 -26.86 36.53 21.47
CA GLU A 182 -25.66 36.79 22.26
C GLU A 182 -24.45 36.04 21.68
N GLU A 183 -24.60 34.74 21.41
CA GLU A 183 -23.55 33.95 20.75
C GLU A 183 -23.16 34.55 19.39
N ASP A 184 -24.12 35.01 18.60
CA ASP A 184 -23.86 35.68 17.31
C ASP A 184 -23.08 36.99 17.45
N ALA A 185 -23.18 37.66 18.60
CA ALA A 185 -22.47 38.92 18.84
C ALA A 185 -21.07 38.73 19.44
N THR A 186 -20.81 37.62 20.14
CA THR A 186 -19.59 37.45 20.95
C THR A 186 -18.73 36.26 20.58
N LEU A 187 -19.23 35.32 19.78
CA LEU A 187 -18.52 34.08 19.42
C LEU A 187 -18.42 33.93 17.89
N PRO A 188 -17.38 33.25 17.38
CA PRO A 188 -17.30 32.92 15.97
C PRO A 188 -18.49 32.06 15.52
N ALA A 189 -18.85 32.15 14.24
CA ALA A 189 -19.90 31.33 13.64
C ALA A 189 -19.60 29.83 13.79
N THR A 190 -20.65 29.04 13.99
CA THR A 190 -20.59 27.58 14.10
C THR A 190 -21.40 26.94 12.98
N TYR A 191 -21.03 25.71 12.65
CA TYR A 191 -21.65 24.90 11.62
C TYR A 191 -21.94 23.51 12.18
N ARG A 192 -22.94 22.84 11.64
CA ARG A 192 -23.35 21.49 12.07
C ARG A 192 -22.77 20.44 11.16
N ASN A 193 -22.39 19.32 11.75
CA ASN A 193 -22.11 18.11 11.02
C ASN A 193 -23.43 17.40 10.72
N ILE A 194 -23.73 17.12 9.45
CA ILE A 194 -24.92 16.34 9.08
C ILE A 194 -24.65 14.83 9.04
N ASN A 195 -23.42 14.42 9.34
CA ASN A 195 -23.06 13.06 9.72
C ASN A 195 -22.95 12.94 11.25
N THR A 196 -22.86 11.71 11.74
CA THR A 196 -22.40 11.44 13.11
C THR A 196 -20.91 11.79 13.22
N HIS A 197 -20.45 12.25 14.37
CA HIS A 197 -19.02 12.49 14.62
C HIS A 197 -18.27 11.19 14.99
N TRP A 198 -19.03 10.15 15.33
CA TRP A 198 -18.49 8.85 15.73
C TRP A 198 -17.89 8.11 14.53
N TRP A 199 -16.95 7.22 14.83
CA TRP A 199 -16.43 6.30 13.83
C TRP A 199 -17.30 5.03 13.82
N ASP A 200 -18.49 5.14 13.24
CA ASP A 200 -19.57 4.16 13.40
C ASP A 200 -19.97 3.42 12.12
N GLY A 201 -19.27 3.72 11.01
CA GLY A 201 -19.55 3.13 9.71
C GLY A 201 -20.73 3.79 8.98
N SER A 202 -21.11 5.01 9.34
CA SER A 202 -22.29 5.71 8.81
C SER A 202 -22.24 5.91 7.28
N GLN A 203 -21.07 5.87 6.66
CA GLN A 203 -20.96 5.84 5.20
C GLN A 203 -21.67 4.61 4.59
N LEU A 204 -21.71 3.48 5.31
CA LEU A 204 -22.45 2.29 4.92
C LEU A 204 -23.87 2.28 5.50
N TYR A 205 -24.02 2.67 6.77
CA TYR A 205 -25.25 2.44 7.54
C TYR A 205 -26.20 3.65 7.59
N GLY A 206 -25.77 4.83 7.15
CA GLY A 206 -26.47 6.09 7.27
C GLY A 206 -26.35 6.72 8.65
N SER A 207 -26.61 8.03 8.73
CA SER A 207 -26.65 8.81 9.98
C SER A 207 -28.09 9.09 10.46
N ASP A 208 -29.06 8.37 9.92
CA ASP A 208 -30.45 8.44 10.33
C ASP A 208 -31.18 7.11 10.07
N LYS A 209 -32.31 6.92 10.76
CA LYS A 209 -33.07 5.68 10.69
C LYS A 209 -33.65 5.38 9.31
N ALA A 210 -34.09 6.38 8.55
CA ALA A 210 -34.68 6.15 7.24
C ALA A 210 -33.63 5.67 6.23
N THR A 211 -32.45 6.29 6.24
CA THR A 211 -31.31 5.84 5.45
C THR A 211 -30.86 4.44 5.87
N ASN A 212 -30.75 4.17 7.17
CA ASN A 212 -30.43 2.85 7.69
C ASN A 212 -31.40 1.76 7.24
N ASP A 213 -32.71 2.01 7.38
CA ASP A 213 -33.75 1.07 6.95
C ASP A 213 -33.71 0.84 5.42
N SER A 214 -33.23 1.82 4.64
CA SER A 214 -33.14 1.71 3.19
C SER A 214 -32.06 0.70 2.74
N VAL A 215 -30.99 0.53 3.51
CA VAL A 215 -29.86 -0.36 3.19
C VAL A 215 -29.99 -1.77 3.78
N ARG A 216 -30.89 -1.98 4.76
CA ARG A 216 -31.05 -3.26 5.45
C ARG A 216 -31.94 -4.25 4.71
N ALA A 217 -31.53 -5.51 4.66
CA ALA A 217 -32.34 -6.59 4.11
C ALA A 217 -33.45 -7.05 5.08
N PHE A 218 -33.29 -6.78 6.38
CA PHE A 218 -34.16 -7.25 7.47
C PHE A 218 -34.29 -8.78 7.54
N VAL A 219 -33.27 -9.48 7.06
CA VAL A 219 -33.14 -10.95 7.12
C VAL A 219 -31.73 -11.28 7.56
N ASP A 220 -31.62 -12.10 8.61
CA ASP A 220 -30.37 -12.63 9.17
C ASP A 220 -29.30 -11.56 9.48
N GLY A 221 -29.73 -10.33 9.77
CA GLY A 221 -28.86 -9.21 10.12
C GLY A 221 -28.16 -8.56 8.93
N LYS A 222 -28.50 -8.94 7.69
CA LYS A 222 -27.77 -8.54 6.48
C LYS A 222 -28.16 -7.16 5.93
N LEU A 223 -27.23 -6.55 5.22
CA LEU A 223 -27.47 -5.46 4.28
C LEU A 223 -27.91 -6.00 2.92
N LYS A 224 -28.65 -5.18 2.16
CA LYS A 224 -29.13 -5.53 0.82
C LYS A 224 -27.96 -5.64 -0.15
N VAL A 225 -27.97 -6.73 -0.91
CA VAL A 225 -27.13 -6.99 -2.09
C VAL A 225 -27.99 -7.70 -3.12
N GLU A 226 -27.65 -7.56 -4.40
CA GLU A 226 -28.27 -8.33 -5.48
C GLU A 226 -27.74 -9.78 -5.49
N GLU A 227 -28.31 -10.65 -6.34
CA GLU A 227 -27.92 -12.08 -6.39
C GLU A 227 -26.46 -12.31 -6.76
N ASP A 228 -25.84 -11.38 -7.48
CA ASP A 228 -24.43 -11.39 -7.87
C ASP A 228 -23.50 -10.69 -6.85
N GLY A 229 -24.05 -10.20 -5.73
CA GLY A 229 -23.29 -9.51 -4.69
C GLY A 229 -23.01 -8.03 -4.97
N THR A 230 -23.59 -7.45 -6.03
CA THR A 230 -23.55 -5.99 -6.26
C THR A 230 -24.50 -5.23 -5.32
N LEU A 231 -24.30 -3.92 -5.21
CA LEU A 231 -25.17 -3.07 -4.41
C LEU A 231 -26.40 -2.64 -5.23
N PRO A 232 -27.61 -2.62 -4.64
CA PRO A 232 -28.77 -2.07 -5.31
C PRO A 232 -28.55 -0.59 -5.65
N THR A 233 -28.94 -0.15 -6.85
CA THR A 233 -28.75 1.23 -7.31
C THR A 233 -30.06 2.03 -7.33
N ASP A 234 -29.95 3.36 -7.18
CA ASP A 234 -31.08 4.25 -7.45
C ASP A 234 -31.42 4.23 -8.93
N TYR A 235 -32.72 4.11 -9.24
CA TYR A 235 -33.20 3.92 -10.61
C TYR A 235 -32.83 5.06 -11.57
N TRP A 236 -32.68 6.30 -11.09
CA TRP A 236 -32.43 7.46 -11.94
C TRP A 236 -30.95 7.83 -12.03
N SER A 237 -30.21 7.74 -10.92
CA SER A 237 -28.79 8.10 -10.90
C SER A 237 -27.87 6.93 -11.21
N ASN A 238 -28.36 5.68 -11.09
CA ASN A 238 -27.57 4.46 -11.08
C ASN A 238 -26.46 4.43 -10.01
N VAL A 239 -26.53 5.30 -9.00
CA VAL A 239 -25.59 5.30 -7.86
C VAL A 239 -26.10 4.32 -6.80
N PRO A 240 -25.21 3.55 -6.14
CA PRO A 240 -25.60 2.65 -5.06
C PRO A 240 -26.44 3.31 -3.95
N VAL A 241 -27.43 2.56 -3.48
CA VAL A 241 -28.22 2.88 -2.28
C VAL A 241 -27.44 2.38 -1.07
N THR A 242 -26.76 3.30 -0.39
CA THR A 242 -25.90 3.06 0.78
C THR A 242 -26.09 4.20 1.79
N GLY A 243 -25.42 4.13 2.95
CA GLY A 243 -25.45 5.18 3.98
C GLY A 243 -25.10 6.58 3.49
N PHE A 244 -24.17 6.72 2.55
CA PHE A 244 -23.80 7.98 1.92
C PHE A 244 -23.50 7.80 0.43
N ASN A 245 -24.09 8.62 -0.45
CA ASN A 245 -23.99 8.44 -1.90
C ASN A 245 -23.75 9.74 -2.71
N LYS A 246 -23.19 10.80 -2.09
CA LYS A 246 -22.83 12.05 -2.78
C LYS A 246 -21.38 12.03 -3.29
N ASN A 247 -21.06 12.89 -4.26
CA ASN A 247 -19.70 13.05 -4.82
C ASN A 247 -19.04 11.71 -5.19
N TRP A 248 -19.80 10.88 -5.88
CA TRP A 248 -19.54 9.45 -6.04
C TRP A 248 -18.58 9.14 -7.19
N TRP A 249 -17.73 8.12 -7.02
CA TRP A 249 -16.83 7.61 -8.06
C TRP A 249 -16.45 6.15 -7.79
N LEU A 250 -15.83 5.50 -8.79
CA LEU A 250 -15.47 4.08 -8.78
C LEU A 250 -14.81 3.58 -7.49
N GLY A 251 -13.85 4.32 -6.93
CA GLY A 251 -13.18 3.92 -5.69
C GLY A 251 -14.13 3.79 -4.50
N LEU A 252 -15.21 4.59 -4.46
CA LEU A 252 -16.25 4.47 -3.43
C LEU A 252 -17.15 3.26 -3.69
N SER A 253 -17.56 3.00 -4.94
CA SER A 253 -18.30 1.78 -5.30
C SER A 253 -17.57 0.52 -4.83
N MET A 254 -16.27 0.43 -5.13
CA MET A 254 -15.43 -0.70 -4.71
C MET A 254 -15.44 -0.90 -3.19
N LEU A 255 -15.22 0.17 -2.41
CA LEU A 255 -15.15 0.08 -0.95
C LEU A 255 -16.51 -0.18 -0.30
N HIS A 256 -17.57 0.47 -0.78
CA HIS A 256 -18.91 0.25 -0.25
C HIS A 256 -19.40 -1.17 -0.54
N GLN A 257 -19.12 -1.72 -1.73
CA GLN A 257 -19.43 -3.12 -2.03
C GLN A 257 -18.62 -4.06 -1.11
N LEU A 258 -17.30 -3.87 -1.02
CA LEU A 258 -16.42 -4.72 -0.21
C LEU A 258 -16.87 -4.78 1.26
N PHE A 259 -17.14 -3.63 1.89
CA PHE A 259 -17.51 -3.62 3.31
C PHE A 259 -18.99 -3.94 3.57
N THR A 260 -19.85 -3.89 2.55
CA THR A 260 -21.21 -4.46 2.63
C THR A 260 -21.15 -5.99 2.60
N LEU A 261 -20.34 -6.56 1.71
CA LEU A 261 -20.07 -8.00 1.68
C LEU A 261 -19.41 -8.46 2.98
N GLU A 262 -18.52 -7.64 3.56
CA GLU A 262 -17.90 -7.93 4.85
C GLU A 262 -18.89 -7.93 6.00
N HIS A 263 -19.78 -6.94 6.07
CA HIS A 263 -20.88 -6.95 7.03
C HIS A 263 -21.70 -8.24 6.92
N ASN A 264 -22.07 -8.62 5.69
CA ASN A 264 -22.88 -9.81 5.44
C ASN A 264 -22.14 -11.12 5.79
N ALA A 265 -20.81 -11.18 5.61
CA ALA A 265 -19.99 -12.30 6.04
C ALA A 265 -19.95 -12.43 7.58
N ILE A 266 -19.83 -11.31 8.29
CA ILE A 266 -19.91 -11.28 9.77
C ILE A 266 -21.31 -11.71 10.24
N ALA A 267 -22.37 -11.16 9.65
CA ALA A 267 -23.74 -11.50 10.00
C ALA A 267 -24.04 -12.99 9.77
N GLU A 268 -23.56 -13.56 8.67
CA GLU A 268 -23.66 -14.99 8.37
C GLU A 268 -22.91 -15.85 9.42
N MET A 269 -21.68 -15.48 9.76
CA MET A 269 -20.91 -16.14 10.81
C MET A 269 -21.66 -16.10 12.15
N LEU A 270 -22.21 -14.95 12.53
CA LEU A 270 -22.99 -14.79 13.76
C LEU A 270 -24.28 -15.61 13.72
N LYS A 271 -24.97 -15.68 12.58
CA LYS A 271 -26.18 -16.50 12.40
C LYS A 271 -25.88 -17.99 12.56
N GLN A 272 -24.74 -18.46 12.03
CA GLN A 272 -24.31 -19.85 12.19
C GLN A 272 -24.00 -20.17 13.66
N LYS A 273 -23.41 -19.22 14.40
CA LYS A 273 -23.07 -19.41 15.81
C LYS A 273 -24.27 -19.27 16.76
N TYR A 274 -25.15 -18.33 16.47
CA TYR A 274 -26.30 -17.94 17.29
C TYR A 274 -27.62 -18.05 16.48
N PRO A 275 -28.03 -19.26 16.06
CA PRO A 275 -29.12 -19.46 15.12
C PRO A 275 -30.49 -18.98 15.63
N GLU A 276 -30.66 -18.87 16.94
CA GLU A 276 -31.88 -18.41 17.62
C GLU A 276 -32.04 -16.88 17.69
N ARG A 277 -30.99 -16.11 17.40
CA ARG A 277 -31.03 -14.66 17.43
C ARG A 277 -31.79 -14.10 16.24
N ASP A 278 -32.48 -12.98 16.48
CA ASP A 278 -33.26 -12.29 15.45
C ASP A 278 -32.39 -11.39 14.57
N ASP A 279 -32.99 -10.88 13.49
CA ASP A 279 -32.33 -9.99 12.53
C ASP A 279 -31.70 -8.77 13.19
N GLN A 280 -32.43 -8.13 14.11
CA GLN A 280 -31.96 -6.90 14.75
C GLN A 280 -30.71 -7.12 15.59
N TRP A 281 -30.70 -8.19 16.39
CA TRP A 281 -29.53 -8.54 17.19
C TRP A 281 -28.33 -8.86 16.30
N LEU A 282 -28.52 -9.64 15.23
CA LEU A 282 -27.43 -9.99 14.31
C LEU A 282 -26.86 -8.75 13.61
N TYR A 283 -27.74 -7.87 13.13
CA TYR A 283 -27.36 -6.60 12.50
C TYR A 283 -26.54 -5.72 13.45
N ASP A 284 -27.00 -5.56 14.70
CA ASP A 284 -26.33 -4.69 15.68
C ASP A 284 -24.91 -5.18 16.00
N LYS A 285 -24.72 -6.50 16.11
CA LYS A 285 -23.39 -7.10 16.34
C LYS A 285 -22.50 -7.07 15.10
N ALA A 286 -23.06 -7.31 13.92
CA ALA A 286 -22.32 -7.19 12.66
C ALA A 286 -21.89 -5.75 12.38
N ARG A 287 -22.75 -4.74 12.64
CA ARG A 287 -22.39 -3.32 12.53
C ARG A 287 -21.24 -2.96 13.46
N LEU A 288 -21.30 -3.36 14.73
CA LEU A 288 -20.24 -3.11 15.71
C LEU A 288 -18.89 -3.67 15.23
N ALA A 289 -18.86 -4.95 14.84
CA ALA A 289 -17.65 -5.60 14.37
C ALA A 289 -17.11 -4.98 13.08
N ASN A 290 -17.96 -4.72 12.08
CA ASN A 290 -17.51 -4.15 10.81
C ASN A 290 -17.01 -2.69 10.95
N ALA A 291 -17.68 -1.86 11.77
CA ALA A 291 -17.21 -0.51 12.08
C ALA A 291 -15.85 -0.55 12.78
N ALA A 292 -15.68 -1.45 13.75
CA ALA A 292 -14.40 -1.62 14.45
C ALA A 292 -13.29 -2.18 13.55
N LEU A 293 -13.60 -3.08 12.61
CA LEU A 293 -12.65 -3.56 11.63
C LEU A 293 -12.18 -2.41 10.72
N MET A 294 -13.08 -1.56 10.22
CA MET A 294 -12.70 -0.37 9.44
C MET A 294 -11.84 0.60 10.28
N ALA A 295 -12.19 0.80 11.56
CA ALA A 295 -11.40 1.64 12.47
C ALA A 295 -10.00 1.08 12.71
N LYS A 296 -9.87 -0.24 12.87
CA LYS A 296 -8.61 -0.97 13.00
C LYS A 296 -7.76 -0.80 11.74
N ILE A 297 -8.30 -1.15 10.58
CA ILE A 297 -7.63 -1.06 9.28
C ILE A 297 -7.08 0.36 9.06
N HIS A 298 -7.89 1.39 9.32
CA HIS A 298 -7.42 2.75 9.18
C HIS A 298 -6.31 3.11 10.19
N THR A 299 -6.43 2.64 11.44
CA THR A 299 -5.49 2.95 12.52
C THR A 299 -4.15 2.26 12.29
N ILE A 300 -4.12 0.95 12.01
CA ILE A 300 -2.89 0.14 11.97
C ILE A 300 -2.37 -0.20 10.57
N GLU A 301 -3.12 0.12 9.51
CA GLU A 301 -2.66 -0.07 8.12
C GLU A 301 -2.63 1.24 7.33
N TRP A 302 -3.78 1.92 7.14
CA TRP A 302 -3.82 3.13 6.30
C TRP A 302 -2.96 4.26 6.86
N THR A 303 -3.07 4.54 8.17
CA THR A 303 -2.30 5.61 8.81
C THR A 303 -0.79 5.29 8.74
N PRO A 304 -0.32 4.10 9.15
CA PRO A 304 1.07 3.67 8.95
C PRO A 304 1.56 3.73 7.50
N ALA A 305 0.69 3.56 6.49
CA ALA A 305 1.08 3.66 5.09
C ALA A 305 1.28 5.13 4.66
N ILE A 306 0.37 6.04 5.04
CA ILE A 306 0.45 7.46 4.64
C ILE A 306 1.48 8.25 5.44
N ILE A 307 1.82 7.80 6.65
CA ILE A 307 2.93 8.30 7.48
C ILE A 307 3.92 7.17 7.80
N ALA A 308 4.54 6.62 6.75
CA ALA A 308 5.42 5.43 6.77
C ALA A 308 6.79 5.69 7.43
N ASN A 309 6.76 6.04 8.72
CA ASN A 309 7.93 6.26 9.56
C ASN A 309 7.94 5.24 10.71
N PRO A 310 9.09 4.61 11.04
CA PRO A 310 9.16 3.59 12.08
C PRO A 310 8.60 4.01 13.46
N VAL A 311 8.67 5.30 13.79
CA VAL A 311 8.10 5.82 15.04
C VAL A 311 6.58 5.86 14.97
N THR A 312 6.01 6.40 13.89
CA THR A 312 4.55 6.52 13.76
C THR A 312 3.89 5.19 13.47
N GLU A 313 4.52 4.29 12.70
CA GLU A 313 4.03 2.91 12.53
C GLU A 313 3.86 2.24 13.91
N ARG A 314 4.87 2.37 14.78
CA ARG A 314 4.80 1.84 16.14
C ARG A 314 3.83 2.61 17.04
N ALA A 315 3.72 3.93 16.90
CA ALA A 315 2.77 4.73 17.67
C ALA A 315 1.32 4.36 17.35
N MET A 316 1.01 4.17 16.07
CA MET A 316 -0.32 3.80 15.61
C MET A 316 -0.71 2.39 16.03
N ARG A 317 0.22 1.41 15.96
CA ARG A 317 -0.03 0.08 16.53
C ARG A 317 -0.19 0.15 18.05
N ALA A 318 0.57 1.01 18.74
CA ALA A 318 0.41 1.23 20.18
C ALA A 318 -0.93 1.86 20.55
N ASN A 319 -1.51 2.73 19.71
CA ASN A 319 -2.86 3.23 19.92
C ASN A 319 -3.91 2.09 19.92
N TRP A 320 -3.70 1.02 19.16
CA TRP A 320 -4.64 -0.12 19.13
C TRP A 320 -4.32 -1.23 20.14
N TYR A 321 -3.04 -1.65 20.23
CA TYR A 321 -2.59 -2.81 21.02
C TYR A 321 -1.80 -2.45 22.27
N GLY A 322 -1.55 -1.17 22.55
CA GLY A 322 -0.57 -0.77 23.56
C GLY A 322 0.85 -1.16 23.17
N LEU A 323 1.78 -1.12 24.12
CA LEU A 323 3.22 -1.32 23.83
C LEU A 323 3.59 -2.75 23.44
N THR A 324 2.67 -3.71 23.63
CA THR A 324 2.89 -5.14 23.37
C THR A 324 2.72 -5.52 21.90
N ASP A 325 2.10 -4.64 21.09
CA ASP A 325 1.96 -4.82 19.64
C ASP A 325 1.08 -6.02 19.20
N GLU A 326 0.41 -6.65 20.16
CA GLU A 326 -0.47 -7.81 19.96
C GLU A 326 -1.64 -7.80 20.94
N ARG A 327 -2.78 -8.37 20.51
CA ARG A 327 -4.02 -8.48 21.30
C ARG A 327 -3.78 -9.10 22.68
N GLU A 328 -3.14 -10.28 22.74
CA GLU A 328 -2.96 -10.97 24.03
C GLU A 328 -2.18 -10.13 25.05
N GLY A 329 -1.21 -9.36 24.58
CA GLY A 329 -0.44 -8.45 25.41
C GLY A 329 -1.29 -7.28 25.91
N ARG A 330 -2.10 -6.68 25.02
CA ARG A 330 -3.06 -5.64 25.36
C ARG A 330 -4.04 -6.11 26.45
N ASP A 331 -4.70 -7.23 26.20
CA ASP A 331 -5.75 -7.77 27.07
C ASP A 331 -5.19 -8.13 28.45
N LYS A 332 -3.98 -8.74 28.52
CA LYS A 332 -3.29 -9.01 29.81
C LYS A 332 -2.93 -7.74 30.57
N VAL A 333 -2.48 -6.70 29.86
CA VAL A 333 -2.16 -5.41 30.47
C VAL A 333 -3.43 -4.77 31.02
N GLN A 334 -4.53 -4.79 30.26
CA GLN A 334 -5.82 -4.25 30.70
C GLN A 334 -6.38 -5.01 31.90
N GLU A 335 -6.31 -6.36 31.92
CA GLU A 335 -6.71 -7.17 33.08
C GLU A 335 -5.87 -6.86 34.34
N ILE A 336 -4.56 -6.65 34.18
CA ILE A 336 -3.69 -6.24 35.30
C ILE A 336 -4.09 -4.86 35.80
N LEU A 337 -4.34 -3.93 34.89
CA LEU A 337 -4.81 -2.60 35.25
C LEU A 337 -6.13 -2.74 36.00
N ASP A 338 -7.12 -3.48 35.49
CA ASP A 338 -8.42 -3.81 36.10
C ASP A 338 -8.34 -4.28 37.55
N GLY A 339 -7.37 -5.16 37.86
CA GLY A 339 -7.14 -5.67 39.21
C GLY A 339 -6.46 -4.69 40.18
N LEU A 340 -5.90 -3.58 39.69
CA LEU A 340 -5.14 -2.59 40.48
C LEU A 340 -5.96 -1.31 40.71
N SER A 341 -6.82 -1.32 41.73
CA SER A 341 -7.43 -0.08 42.25
C SER A 341 -6.49 0.75 43.15
N GLU A 342 -5.27 0.26 43.44
CA GLU A 342 -4.29 0.92 44.31
C GLU A 342 -2.84 0.70 43.81
N GLY A 343 -2.28 1.67 43.07
CA GLY A 343 -0.83 1.89 42.95
C GLY A 343 -0.06 0.99 41.97
N ILE A 344 0.43 1.61 40.88
CA ILE A 344 1.08 0.96 39.72
C ILE A 344 2.55 0.51 39.98
N THR A 345 3.05 0.61 41.21
CA THR A 345 4.48 0.44 41.53
C THR A 345 4.95 -0.99 41.85
N SER A 346 4.12 -2.03 41.67
CA SER A 346 4.47 -3.40 42.10
C SER A 346 4.72 -4.42 40.97
N SER A 347 4.59 -4.03 39.69
CA SER A 347 4.85 -4.94 38.56
C SER A 347 6.35 -5.03 38.20
N PRO A 348 6.95 -6.24 38.17
CA PRO A 348 8.35 -6.44 37.77
C PRO A 348 8.62 -6.07 36.31
N LEU A 349 7.64 -6.26 35.42
CA LEU A 349 7.73 -5.92 34.00
C LEU A 349 7.80 -4.39 33.81
N LEU A 350 6.93 -3.66 34.52
CA LEU A 350 6.90 -2.20 34.51
C LEU A 350 8.19 -1.62 35.11
N THR A 351 8.68 -2.19 36.20
CA THR A 351 9.94 -1.76 36.85
C THR A 351 11.15 -1.93 35.92
N ALA A 352 11.21 -3.01 35.14
CA ALA A 352 12.27 -3.24 34.16
C ALA A 352 12.21 -2.29 32.95
N LEU A 353 11.00 -1.94 32.50
CA LEU A 353 10.79 -0.96 31.41
C LEU A 353 11.18 0.46 31.86
N LEU A 354 10.76 0.85 33.07
CA LEU A 354 10.84 2.21 33.62
C LEU A 354 12.22 2.59 34.19
N SER A 355 13.00 1.61 34.68
CA SER A 355 14.36 1.85 35.19
C SER A 355 15.36 2.31 34.12
N SER A 356 14.96 2.31 32.84
CA SER A 356 15.74 2.82 31.71
C SER A 356 15.40 4.27 31.32
N ARG A 357 14.35 4.90 31.89
CA ARG A 357 13.79 6.20 31.44
C ARG A 357 13.27 7.07 32.61
N PRO A 358 14.16 7.80 33.32
CA PRO A 358 13.80 8.59 34.50
C PRO A 358 12.92 9.82 34.23
N ASP A 359 12.79 10.24 32.96
CA ASP A 359 11.95 11.35 32.50
C ASP A 359 10.44 11.05 32.48
N LEU A 360 10.06 9.77 32.55
CA LEU A 360 8.65 9.34 32.55
C LEU A 360 8.07 9.16 33.95
N ILE A 361 8.92 9.18 34.98
CA ILE A 361 8.52 8.89 36.36
C ILE A 361 7.51 9.92 36.89
N GLU A 362 7.64 11.19 36.51
CA GLU A 362 6.71 12.26 36.94
C GLU A 362 5.31 12.15 36.29
N LYS A 363 5.18 11.47 35.15
CA LYS A 363 3.89 11.27 34.45
C LYS A 363 3.21 9.93 34.77
N LEU A 364 3.84 9.05 35.55
CA LEU A 364 3.24 7.79 36.01
C LEU A 364 2.21 7.95 37.13
N ASP A 365 2.12 9.15 37.73
CA ASP A 365 1.06 9.45 38.68
C ASP A 365 -0.24 9.87 37.97
N ASP A 366 -0.23 10.00 36.63
CA ASP A 366 -1.41 10.23 35.80
C ASP A 366 -2.01 8.89 35.33
N PRO A 367 -3.20 8.50 35.84
CA PRO A 367 -3.88 7.26 35.45
C PRO A 367 -4.16 7.18 33.94
N ASN A 368 -4.44 8.32 33.30
CA ASN A 368 -4.79 8.37 31.87
C ASN A 368 -3.58 8.08 30.98
N PHE A 369 -2.41 8.62 31.35
CA PHE A 369 -1.17 8.34 30.64
C PHE A 369 -0.83 6.84 30.67
N ILE A 370 -1.07 6.16 31.79
CA ILE A 370 -0.77 4.73 31.91
C ILE A 370 -1.75 3.87 31.11
N ASP A 371 -3.05 4.15 31.20
CA ASP A 371 -4.06 3.42 30.42
C ASP A 371 -3.77 3.55 28.91
N PHE A 372 -3.52 4.77 28.41
CA PHE A 372 -3.33 5.01 26.97
C PHE A 372 -1.97 4.60 26.43
N ALA A 373 -0.89 4.89 27.15
CA ALA A 373 0.46 4.66 26.63
C ALA A 373 0.89 3.21 26.77
N ILE A 374 0.41 2.48 27.78
CA ILE A 374 0.83 1.09 28.06
C ILE A 374 -0.24 0.10 27.60
N GLY A 375 -1.51 0.36 27.90
CA GLY A 375 -2.64 -0.51 27.57
C GLY A 375 -3.27 -0.29 26.18
N GLY A 376 -2.86 0.76 25.46
CA GLY A 376 -3.49 1.18 24.21
C GLY A 376 -4.77 1.98 24.44
N LEU A 377 -5.30 2.62 23.40
CA LEU A 377 -6.56 3.37 23.47
C LEU A 377 -7.78 2.45 23.37
N VAL A 378 -7.66 1.34 22.64
CA VAL A 378 -8.76 0.40 22.44
C VAL A 378 -8.86 -0.56 23.63
N GLY A 379 -10.06 -0.75 24.18
CA GLY A 379 -10.31 -1.60 25.35
C GLY A 379 -10.03 -0.92 26.70
N THR A 380 -9.76 0.39 26.72
CA THR A 380 -9.64 1.11 28.00
C THR A 380 -10.96 1.07 28.77
N ARG A 381 -10.88 1.17 30.09
CA ARG A 381 -12.02 0.93 30.98
C ARG A 381 -13.19 1.87 30.79
N GLU A 382 -12.89 3.13 30.51
CA GLU A 382 -13.86 4.19 30.36
C GLU A 382 -13.47 5.08 29.19
N PRO A 383 -14.45 5.66 28.50
CA PRO A 383 -14.20 6.73 27.54
C PRO A 383 -13.55 7.94 28.23
N TYR A 384 -12.61 8.59 27.54
CA TYR A 384 -11.95 9.80 28.01
C TYR A 384 -12.01 10.90 26.97
N ASN A 385 -12.74 11.97 27.29
CA ASN A 385 -12.92 13.12 26.40
C ASN A 385 -12.09 14.35 26.80
N GLY A 386 -11.19 14.24 27.78
CA GLY A 386 -10.36 15.37 28.23
C GLY A 386 -11.16 16.52 28.84
N GLY A 387 -12.37 16.25 29.35
CA GLY A 387 -13.25 17.26 29.93
C GLY A 387 -13.95 18.15 28.90
N THR A 388 -13.86 17.82 27.61
CA THR A 388 -14.54 18.51 26.50
C THR A 388 -15.38 17.50 25.75
N ASP A 389 -16.63 17.82 25.47
CA ASP A 389 -17.52 16.92 24.71
C ASP A 389 -16.91 16.55 23.34
N TYR A 390 -17.15 15.32 22.90
CA TYR A 390 -16.64 14.82 21.65
C TYR A 390 -17.38 15.38 20.44
N SER A 391 -16.60 15.97 19.54
CA SER A 391 -16.98 16.41 18.21
C SER A 391 -15.71 16.39 17.35
N LEU A 392 -15.86 16.12 16.06
CA LEU A 392 -14.86 16.49 15.07
C LEU A 392 -14.85 18.00 14.88
N THR A 393 -13.76 18.53 14.33
CA THR A 393 -13.50 19.98 14.30
C THR A 393 -13.43 20.55 12.89
N GLU A 394 -13.56 21.86 12.77
CA GLU A 394 -13.36 22.56 11.49
C GLU A 394 -11.91 22.39 10.99
N GLU A 395 -10.94 22.39 11.90
CA GLU A 395 -9.53 22.15 11.56
C GLU A 395 -9.29 20.72 11.09
N PHE A 396 -9.99 19.74 11.68
CA PHE A 396 -10.00 18.36 11.19
C PHE A 396 -10.49 18.29 9.75
N THR A 397 -11.56 19.01 9.40
CA THR A 397 -12.05 19.11 8.02
C THR A 397 -10.97 19.71 7.09
N ALA A 398 -10.31 20.79 7.49
CA ALA A 398 -9.32 21.48 6.68
C ALA A 398 -8.10 20.61 6.35
N VAL A 399 -7.58 19.84 7.33
CA VAL A 399 -6.38 19.00 7.11
C VAL A 399 -6.67 17.70 6.32
N TYR A 400 -7.94 17.30 6.19
CA TYR A 400 -8.38 16.15 5.37
C TYR A 400 -8.77 16.54 3.94
N ARG A 401 -8.57 17.78 3.50
CA ARG A 401 -8.72 18.21 2.10
C ARG A 401 -7.59 17.65 1.22
N MET A 402 -7.62 16.34 1.01
CA MET A 402 -6.57 15.55 0.36
C MET A 402 -6.83 15.27 -1.13
N HIS A 403 -7.61 16.14 -1.80
CA HIS A 403 -7.96 16.03 -3.22
C HIS A 403 -6.79 15.80 -4.19
N PRO A 404 -5.54 16.29 -3.95
CA PRO A 404 -4.40 15.96 -4.80
C PRO A 404 -4.05 14.47 -4.89
N LEU A 405 -4.57 13.61 -3.99
CA LEU A 405 -4.43 12.16 -4.06
C LEU A 405 -5.09 11.55 -5.32
N LEU A 406 -6.13 12.18 -5.88
CA LEU A 406 -6.80 11.66 -7.07
C LEU A 406 -5.90 11.78 -8.30
N ARG A 407 -5.94 10.77 -9.18
CA ARG A 407 -5.22 10.75 -10.46
C ARG A 407 -6.00 11.51 -11.54
N ASP A 408 -5.50 11.57 -12.76
CA ASP A 408 -6.28 12.08 -13.91
C ASP A 408 -7.08 10.96 -14.59
N ASP A 409 -6.58 9.73 -14.53
CA ASP A 409 -7.20 8.50 -15.04
C ASP A 409 -7.06 7.35 -14.04
N VAL A 410 -8.02 6.42 -14.09
CA VAL A 410 -7.87 5.05 -13.59
C VAL A 410 -7.17 4.22 -14.68
N GLU A 411 -6.03 3.64 -14.34
CA GLU A 411 -5.33 2.67 -15.18
C GLU A 411 -5.77 1.26 -14.75
N VAL A 412 -6.36 0.50 -15.65
CA VAL A 412 -6.79 -0.89 -15.41
C VAL A 412 -5.74 -1.85 -15.96
N TYR A 413 -5.37 -2.83 -15.13
CA TYR A 413 -4.40 -3.88 -15.42
C TYR A 413 -5.06 -5.25 -15.30
N ASP A 414 -4.61 -6.19 -16.12
CA ASP A 414 -4.86 -7.61 -15.85
C ASP A 414 -4.02 -8.05 -14.66
N ILE A 415 -4.55 -8.96 -13.84
CA ILE A 415 -3.85 -9.45 -12.65
C ILE A 415 -2.49 -10.03 -13.03
N GLY A 416 -1.43 -9.50 -12.41
CA GLY A 416 -0.05 -9.89 -12.67
C GLY A 416 0.58 -9.19 -13.87
N SER A 417 -0.12 -8.33 -14.61
CA SER A 417 0.45 -7.51 -15.70
C SER A 417 0.91 -6.14 -15.20
N ALA A 418 1.98 -5.60 -15.78
CA ALA A 418 2.35 -4.18 -15.66
C ALA A 418 1.94 -3.34 -16.88
N GLU A 419 1.31 -3.95 -17.87
CA GLU A 419 0.78 -3.21 -19.02
C GLU A 419 -0.64 -2.72 -18.74
N VAL A 420 -0.88 -1.44 -19.03
CA VAL A 420 -2.20 -0.83 -18.88
C VAL A 420 -3.12 -1.37 -19.98
N ALA A 421 -4.11 -2.17 -19.59
CA ALA A 421 -5.12 -2.73 -20.49
C ALA A 421 -6.13 -1.67 -20.95
N ARG A 422 -6.54 -0.77 -20.03
CA ARG A 422 -7.48 0.34 -20.31
C ARG A 422 -7.13 1.55 -19.45
N ARG A 423 -7.28 2.74 -20.01
CA ARG A 423 -7.24 4.02 -19.29
C ARG A 423 -8.64 4.62 -19.28
N ILE A 424 -9.16 4.94 -18.10
CA ILE A 424 -10.49 5.52 -17.92
C ILE A 424 -10.32 6.90 -17.27
N PRO A 425 -10.68 8.00 -17.96
CA PRO A 425 -10.61 9.33 -17.37
C PRO A 425 -11.41 9.41 -16.07
N MET A 426 -10.87 10.06 -15.03
CA MET A 426 -11.53 10.13 -13.71
C MET A 426 -12.97 10.67 -13.79
N MET A 427 -13.25 11.59 -14.71
CA MET A 427 -14.61 12.11 -14.92
C MET A 427 -15.62 11.06 -15.40
N GLU A 428 -15.16 10.03 -16.10
CA GLU A 428 -15.98 8.91 -16.57
C GLU A 428 -16.17 7.83 -15.50
N THR A 429 -15.49 7.94 -14.36
CA THR A 429 -15.62 7.00 -13.23
C THR A 429 -16.68 7.42 -12.21
N ARG A 430 -17.39 8.52 -12.47
CA ARG A 430 -18.27 9.18 -11.52
C ARG A 430 -19.71 8.70 -11.58
N ASP A 431 -20.40 8.86 -10.46
CA ASP A 431 -21.83 8.61 -10.33
C ASP A 431 -22.19 7.21 -10.87
N GLY A 432 -23.27 7.06 -11.63
CA GLY A 432 -23.75 5.78 -12.14
C GLY A 432 -22.80 5.03 -13.08
N HIS A 433 -21.80 5.71 -13.67
CA HIS A 433 -20.79 5.05 -14.51
C HIS A 433 -19.82 4.20 -13.70
N ALA A 434 -19.71 4.44 -12.40
CA ALA A 434 -18.89 3.64 -11.50
C ALA A 434 -19.33 2.16 -11.50
N GLU A 435 -20.64 1.91 -11.46
CA GLU A 435 -21.19 0.55 -11.47
C GLU A 435 -20.98 -0.13 -12.82
N ASP A 436 -21.18 0.60 -13.93
CA ASP A 436 -20.92 0.09 -15.28
C ASP A 436 -19.46 -0.39 -15.42
N ILE A 437 -18.50 0.36 -14.88
CA ILE A 437 -17.07 0.00 -14.92
C ILE A 437 -16.76 -1.19 -14.02
N LEU A 438 -17.37 -1.24 -12.83
CA LEU A 438 -17.18 -2.34 -11.88
C LEU A 438 -17.67 -3.66 -12.46
N ASP A 439 -18.80 -3.64 -13.17
CA ASP A 439 -19.36 -4.77 -13.90
C ASP A 439 -18.53 -5.16 -15.13
N GLU A 440 -18.04 -4.16 -15.90
CA GLU A 440 -17.23 -4.39 -17.11
C GLU A 440 -15.84 -4.96 -16.82
N GLU A 441 -15.15 -4.42 -15.81
CA GLU A 441 -13.74 -4.72 -15.56
C GLU A 441 -13.54 -5.84 -14.54
N GLY A 442 -14.51 -6.06 -13.64
CA GLY A 442 -14.40 -6.99 -12.52
C GLY A 442 -13.68 -6.39 -11.30
N GLY A 443 -14.20 -6.66 -10.11
CA GLY A 443 -13.67 -6.11 -8.86
C GLY A 443 -12.21 -6.53 -8.59
N GLU A 444 -11.84 -7.77 -8.90
CA GLU A 444 -10.50 -8.31 -8.73
C GLU A 444 -9.45 -7.56 -9.58
N ARG A 445 -9.77 -7.23 -10.84
CA ARG A 445 -8.87 -6.46 -11.71
C ARG A 445 -8.75 -5.02 -11.25
N LEU A 446 -9.84 -4.42 -10.80
CA LEU A 446 -9.84 -3.06 -10.27
C LEU A 446 -9.07 -2.93 -8.95
N TRP A 447 -9.24 -3.86 -8.01
CA TRP A 447 -8.47 -3.91 -6.76
C TRP A 447 -6.98 -4.08 -7.03
N TYR A 448 -6.62 -4.99 -7.94
CA TYR A 448 -5.25 -5.14 -8.39
C TYR A 448 -4.67 -3.84 -8.96
N SER A 449 -5.44 -3.19 -9.83
CA SER A 449 -5.06 -1.93 -10.48
C SER A 449 -4.86 -0.78 -9.49
N PHE A 450 -5.76 -0.64 -8.51
CA PHE A 450 -5.60 0.37 -7.46
C PHE A 450 -4.44 0.02 -6.52
N GLY A 451 -4.17 -1.27 -6.32
CA GLY A 451 -3.08 -1.79 -5.49
C GLY A 451 -1.68 -1.55 -6.06
N THR A 452 -1.55 -1.58 -7.39
CA THR A 452 -0.27 -1.41 -8.12
C THR A 452 -0.02 0.02 -8.59
N THR A 453 -1.01 0.91 -8.54
CA THR A 453 -0.88 2.31 -8.95
C THR A 453 -0.69 3.26 -7.77
N TYR A 454 0.06 4.35 -7.99
CA TYR A 454 0.27 5.40 -6.97
C TYR A 454 -0.82 6.48 -7.05
N PRO A 455 -1.32 7.02 -5.93
CA PRO A 455 -2.11 8.24 -5.95
C PRO A 455 -1.22 9.46 -6.22
N GLY A 456 -1.81 10.64 -6.38
CA GLY A 456 -1.05 11.89 -6.43
C GLY A 456 -0.47 12.27 -5.05
N SER A 457 0.66 12.97 -5.04
CA SER A 457 1.30 13.54 -3.86
C SER A 457 0.58 14.79 -3.37
N LEU A 458 0.45 14.94 -2.05
CA LEU A 458 -0.13 16.11 -1.39
C LEU A 458 0.87 17.27 -1.42
N THR A 459 1.05 17.88 -2.59
CA THR A 459 1.94 19.02 -2.82
C THR A 459 1.28 20.07 -3.70
N LEU A 460 1.81 21.31 -3.67
CA LEU A 460 1.48 22.32 -4.68
C LEU A 460 1.74 21.80 -6.11
N HIS A 461 1.03 22.40 -7.06
CA HIS A 461 1.05 22.05 -8.49
C HIS A 461 0.71 20.58 -8.76
N ASN A 462 -0.25 20.02 -8.02
CA ASN A 462 -0.68 18.62 -8.18
C ASN A 462 -2.19 18.39 -7.95
N TYR A 463 -2.99 19.45 -7.87
CA TYR A 463 -4.45 19.35 -7.76
C TYR A 463 -5.06 19.01 -9.12
N PRO A 464 -5.82 17.90 -9.27
CA PRO A 464 -6.30 17.42 -10.57
C PRO A 464 -7.11 18.45 -11.35
N GLU A 465 -6.86 18.56 -12.65
CA GLU A 465 -7.55 19.55 -13.48
C GLU A 465 -9.05 19.25 -13.62
N PHE A 466 -9.45 17.99 -13.56
CA PHE A 466 -10.86 17.62 -13.62
C PHE A 466 -11.66 18.10 -12.39
N LEU A 467 -11.03 18.20 -11.20
CA LEU A 467 -11.68 18.77 -10.01
C LEU A 467 -11.76 20.31 -10.06
N ARG A 468 -10.89 20.95 -10.86
CA ARG A 468 -10.90 22.39 -11.11
C ARG A 468 -11.93 22.79 -12.18
N ASN A 469 -12.47 21.79 -12.87
CA ASN A 469 -13.50 21.90 -13.91
C ASN A 469 -14.58 20.84 -13.71
N LEU A 470 -14.96 20.58 -12.46
CA LEU A 470 -15.84 19.48 -12.12
C LEU A 470 -17.25 19.82 -12.61
N SER A 471 -17.72 19.05 -13.59
CA SER A 471 -19.08 19.20 -14.10
C SER A 471 -20.09 18.62 -13.09
N ILE A 472 -21.10 19.42 -12.77
CA ILE A 472 -22.24 19.04 -11.94
C ILE A 472 -23.50 19.26 -12.77
N PRO A 473 -24.35 18.23 -12.95
CA PRO A 473 -25.59 18.37 -13.71
C PRO A 473 -26.42 19.58 -13.27
N PHE A 474 -26.84 20.39 -14.25
CA PHE A 474 -27.67 21.59 -14.05
C PHE A 474 -27.03 22.73 -13.24
N SER A 475 -25.71 22.69 -13.01
CA SER A 475 -24.94 23.76 -12.36
C SER A 475 -23.80 24.27 -13.26
N GLU A 476 -23.23 25.42 -12.94
CA GLU A 476 -21.93 25.83 -13.48
C GLU A 476 -20.84 24.87 -12.99
N ASP A 477 -19.86 24.58 -13.84
CA ASP A 477 -18.69 23.77 -13.49
C ASP A 477 -17.97 24.38 -12.28
N ILE A 478 -17.68 23.56 -11.28
CA ILE A 478 -17.02 24.02 -10.07
C ILE A 478 -15.51 23.88 -10.15
N ASP A 479 -14.80 24.77 -9.47
CA ASP A 479 -13.38 24.60 -9.16
C ASP A 479 -13.25 24.28 -7.68
N LEU A 480 -13.01 23.00 -7.39
CA LEU A 480 -12.94 22.51 -6.02
C LEU A 480 -11.72 23.07 -5.27
N ALA A 481 -10.61 23.38 -5.95
CA ALA A 481 -9.45 24.00 -5.29
C ALA A 481 -9.77 25.43 -4.83
N THR A 482 -10.51 26.20 -5.64
CA THR A 482 -11.01 27.52 -5.25
C THR A 482 -11.97 27.42 -4.07
N ILE A 483 -12.89 26.44 -4.10
CA ILE A 483 -13.88 26.21 -3.04
C ILE A 483 -13.17 25.81 -1.74
N ASP A 484 -12.23 24.88 -1.77
CA ASP A 484 -11.48 24.42 -0.60
C ASP A 484 -10.80 25.58 0.14
N ILE A 485 -10.11 26.45 -0.59
CA ILE A 485 -9.47 27.66 -0.03
C ILE A 485 -10.53 28.57 0.61
N LEU A 486 -11.63 28.81 -0.10
CA LEU A 486 -12.69 29.69 0.37
C LEU A 486 -13.38 29.15 1.62
N ARG A 487 -13.58 27.83 1.72
CA ARG A 487 -14.21 27.20 2.89
C ARG A 487 -13.41 27.36 4.16
N ASP A 488 -12.09 27.22 4.09
CA ASP A 488 -11.24 27.42 5.27
C ASP A 488 -11.34 28.87 5.78
N ARG A 489 -11.31 29.86 4.86
CA ARG A 489 -11.50 31.28 5.19
C ARG A 489 -12.89 31.58 5.76
N GLU A 490 -13.94 31.11 5.09
CA GLU A 490 -15.35 31.30 5.47
C GLU A 490 -15.65 30.70 6.85
N ARG A 491 -15.10 29.52 7.13
CA ARG A 491 -15.36 28.78 8.36
C ARG A 491 -14.43 29.17 9.49
N GLY A 492 -13.57 30.16 9.30
CA GLY A 492 -12.68 30.67 10.35
C GLY A 492 -11.62 29.66 10.77
N VAL A 493 -11.14 28.85 9.83
CA VAL A 493 -9.87 28.12 10.04
C VAL A 493 -8.74 29.14 9.89
N PRO A 494 -7.83 29.29 10.87
CA PRO A 494 -6.77 30.27 10.77
C PRO A 494 -5.91 30.08 9.52
N ARG A 495 -5.41 31.18 8.95
CA ARG A 495 -4.38 31.15 7.90
C ARG A 495 -3.14 30.39 8.39
N TYR A 496 -2.35 29.86 7.47
CA TYR A 496 -1.32 28.85 7.73
C TYR A 496 -0.37 29.20 8.89
N ASN A 497 0.19 30.41 8.91
CA ASN A 497 1.19 30.74 9.93
C ASN A 497 0.58 30.92 11.32
N GLU A 498 -0.64 31.45 11.40
CA GLU A 498 -1.39 31.52 12.66
C GLU A 498 -1.86 30.14 13.11
N PHE A 499 -2.31 29.31 12.17
CA PHE A 499 -2.70 27.93 12.47
C PHE A 499 -1.56 27.16 13.14
N ARG A 500 -0.33 27.27 12.60
CA ARG A 500 0.88 26.69 13.22
C ARG A 500 1.08 27.15 14.66
N ARG A 501 0.92 28.44 14.95
CA ARG A 501 1.05 28.96 16.33
C ARG A 501 0.01 28.37 17.27
N GLN A 502 -1.23 28.26 16.80
CA GLN A 502 -2.34 27.74 17.60
C GLN A 502 -2.13 26.28 18.01
N ILE A 503 -1.49 25.47 17.16
CA ILE A 503 -1.22 24.05 17.41
C ILE A 503 0.21 23.78 17.92
N GLY A 504 0.87 24.79 18.49
CA GLY A 504 2.17 24.62 19.17
C GLY A 504 3.39 24.48 18.25
N LEU A 505 3.24 24.72 16.95
CA LEU A 505 4.35 24.68 16.00
C LEU A 505 5.04 26.04 15.87
N ASN A 506 6.33 26.01 15.55
CA ASN A 506 7.06 27.22 15.20
C ASN A 506 6.53 27.78 13.86
N PRO A 507 6.20 29.09 13.80
CA PRO A 507 5.79 29.72 12.55
C PRO A 507 6.96 29.78 11.56
N ILE A 508 6.64 29.82 10.27
CA ILE A 508 7.61 30.19 9.25
C ILE A 508 7.99 31.67 9.41
N THR A 509 9.16 32.04 8.92
CA THR A 509 9.68 33.43 8.98
C THR A 509 9.86 34.07 7.61
N LYS A 510 9.82 33.26 6.56
CA LYS A 510 9.97 33.65 5.15
C LYS A 510 9.43 32.54 4.25
N PHE A 511 9.07 32.87 3.01
CA PHE A 511 8.57 31.89 2.04
C PHE A 511 9.58 30.78 1.70
N GLU A 512 10.88 31.07 1.77
CA GLU A 512 11.95 30.10 1.54
C GLU A 512 12.00 28.99 2.59
N ASP A 513 11.30 29.14 3.73
CA ASP A 513 11.14 28.06 4.68
C ASP A 513 10.26 26.94 4.08
N LEU A 514 9.31 27.27 3.19
CA LEU A 514 8.39 26.32 2.55
C LEU A 514 8.97 25.65 1.31
N THR A 515 9.58 26.41 0.41
CA THR A 515 10.08 25.89 -0.88
C THR A 515 11.33 26.62 -1.37
N SER A 516 12.18 25.88 -2.07
CA SER A 516 13.34 26.41 -2.79
C SER A 516 13.13 26.49 -4.30
N ASP A 517 11.97 26.04 -4.82
CA ASP A 517 11.65 26.15 -6.24
C ASP A 517 11.42 27.62 -6.63
N PRO A 518 12.22 28.19 -7.56
CA PRO A 518 12.14 29.61 -7.88
C PRO A 518 10.78 30.07 -8.41
N LYS A 519 10.10 29.24 -9.22
CA LYS A 519 8.80 29.59 -9.81
C LYS A 519 7.70 29.64 -8.75
N THR A 520 7.62 28.59 -7.94
CA THR A 520 6.66 28.50 -6.83
C THR A 520 6.90 29.64 -5.83
N LEU A 521 8.16 29.92 -5.50
CA LEU A 521 8.53 31.00 -4.59
C LEU A 521 8.12 32.39 -5.12
N GLU A 522 8.33 32.66 -6.41
CA GLU A 522 7.90 33.90 -7.06
C GLU A 522 6.37 34.03 -7.03
N ALA A 523 5.64 32.96 -7.36
CA ALA A 523 4.18 32.95 -7.36
C ALA A 523 3.62 33.17 -5.95
N LEU A 524 4.14 32.47 -4.93
CA LEU A 524 3.75 32.66 -3.53
C LEU A 524 3.96 34.10 -3.07
N LYS A 525 5.15 34.67 -3.32
CA LYS A 525 5.47 36.05 -2.94
C LYS A 525 4.58 37.06 -3.66
N ARG A 526 4.25 36.84 -4.92
CA ARG A 526 3.38 37.76 -5.67
C ARG A 526 1.93 37.66 -5.23
N LEU A 527 1.38 36.45 -5.08
CA LEU A 527 -0.02 36.25 -4.73
C LEU A 527 -0.33 36.69 -3.31
N TYR A 528 0.59 36.48 -2.37
CA TYR A 528 0.40 36.83 -0.96
C TYR A 528 1.08 38.16 -0.58
N ASP A 529 1.35 39.05 -1.54
CA ASP A 529 1.98 40.38 -1.31
C ASP A 529 3.29 40.34 -0.50
N ASN A 530 4.04 39.24 -0.61
CA ASN A 530 5.24 38.94 0.16
C ASN A 530 4.99 38.99 1.68
N ASP A 531 3.77 38.67 2.11
CA ASP A 531 3.34 38.52 3.50
C ASP A 531 2.99 37.07 3.81
N ILE A 532 3.79 36.46 4.69
CA ILE A 532 3.63 35.05 5.08
C ILE A 532 2.38 34.80 5.94
N GLU A 533 1.81 35.84 6.56
CA GLU A 533 0.61 35.71 7.39
C GLU A 533 -0.67 35.53 6.55
N LYS A 534 -0.63 35.89 5.27
CA LYS A 534 -1.77 35.75 4.35
C LYS A 534 -1.91 34.35 3.76
N ILE A 535 -0.90 33.49 3.89
CA ILE A 535 -0.87 32.16 3.26
C ILE A 535 -2.07 31.33 3.74
N ASP A 536 -2.88 30.84 2.80
CA ASP A 536 -4.02 29.97 3.11
C ASP A 536 -3.59 28.69 3.83
N ALA A 537 -4.40 28.19 4.76
CA ALA A 537 -4.10 26.98 5.51
C ALA A 537 -3.78 25.78 4.60
N LEU A 538 -4.64 25.51 3.61
CA LEU A 538 -4.43 24.45 2.63
C LEU A 538 -3.17 24.65 1.79
N VAL A 539 -2.93 25.88 1.30
CA VAL A 539 -1.76 26.19 0.46
C VAL A 539 -0.47 25.99 1.23
N GLY A 540 -0.40 26.49 2.47
CA GLY A 540 0.76 26.32 3.32
C GLY A 540 1.06 24.84 3.61
N GLN A 541 0.03 24.04 3.94
CA GLN A 541 0.17 22.60 4.16
C GLN A 541 0.71 21.85 2.92
N LEU A 542 0.19 22.15 1.74
CA LEU A 542 0.68 21.57 0.48
C LEU A 542 2.07 22.09 0.09
N ALA A 543 2.46 23.28 0.57
CA ALA A 543 3.76 23.88 0.32
C ALA A 543 4.86 23.35 1.26
N GLU A 544 4.53 22.60 2.31
CA GLU A 544 5.53 22.01 3.21
C GLU A 544 6.38 20.96 2.47
N THR A 545 7.56 21.35 1.98
CA THR A 545 8.50 20.43 1.32
C THR A 545 9.39 19.67 2.29
N VAL A 546 9.59 20.19 3.51
CA VAL A 546 10.35 19.52 4.56
C VAL A 546 9.39 18.67 5.39
N ARG A 547 9.50 17.34 5.24
CA ARG A 547 8.63 16.36 5.92
C ARG A 547 9.46 15.31 6.64
N PRO A 548 8.95 14.69 7.71
CA PRO A 548 9.52 13.45 8.21
C PRO A 548 9.59 12.39 7.10
N GLU A 549 10.66 11.60 7.11
CA GLU A 549 10.84 10.51 6.12
C GLU A 549 9.64 9.56 6.16
N GLY A 550 9.06 9.29 4.97
CA GLY A 550 7.90 8.42 4.79
C GLY A 550 6.52 9.10 4.87
N PHE A 551 6.46 10.39 5.22
CA PHE A 551 5.18 11.11 5.33
C PHE A 551 4.69 11.63 3.96
N ALA A 552 3.42 11.34 3.65
CA ALA A 552 2.76 11.88 2.47
C ALA A 552 2.26 13.32 2.65
N PHE A 553 2.12 13.81 3.89
CA PHE A 553 1.73 15.19 4.22
C PHE A 553 2.63 15.82 5.29
N GLY A 554 2.49 17.14 5.46
CA GLY A 554 3.33 17.96 6.33
C GLY A 554 3.04 17.84 7.83
N GLU A 555 3.87 18.51 8.62
CA GLU A 555 3.80 18.53 10.08
C GLU A 555 2.52 19.21 10.60
N THR A 556 2.06 20.27 9.95
CA THR A 556 0.86 21.01 10.38
C THR A 556 -0.38 20.11 10.39
N ALA A 557 -0.60 19.35 9.32
CA ALA A 557 -1.67 18.36 9.27
C ALA A 557 -1.46 17.26 10.33
N PHE A 558 -0.22 16.79 10.50
CA PHE A 558 0.10 15.72 11.44
C PHE A 558 -0.24 16.05 12.91
N GLN A 559 -0.07 17.30 13.36
CA GLN A 559 -0.46 17.69 14.73
C GLN A 559 -1.97 17.51 14.99
N ILE A 560 -2.81 17.89 14.02
CA ILE A 560 -4.26 17.67 14.10
C ILE A 560 -4.60 16.18 14.05
N PHE A 561 -3.87 15.39 13.27
CA PHE A 561 -4.02 13.94 13.21
C PHE A 561 -3.71 13.26 14.55
N ILE A 562 -2.59 13.58 15.20
CA ILE A 562 -2.20 12.97 16.48
C ILE A 562 -3.33 13.11 17.51
N LEU A 563 -3.91 14.31 17.60
CA LEU A 563 -5.01 14.62 18.49
C LEU A 563 -6.29 13.88 18.09
N ASN A 564 -6.80 14.13 16.89
CA ASN A 564 -8.13 13.67 16.49
C ASN A 564 -8.20 12.16 16.20
N ALA A 565 -7.12 11.54 15.69
CA ALA A 565 -7.09 10.09 15.48
C ALA A 565 -7.13 9.34 16.82
N SER A 566 -6.42 9.83 17.84
CA SER A 566 -6.49 9.27 19.18
C SER A 566 -7.88 9.50 19.80
N ARG A 567 -8.41 10.72 19.63
CA ARG A 567 -9.70 11.13 20.19
C ARG A 567 -10.86 10.26 19.70
N ARG A 568 -10.91 9.95 18.39
CA ARG A 568 -11.94 9.06 17.81
C ARG A 568 -12.06 7.69 18.47
N LEU A 569 -10.96 7.17 19.02
CA LEU A 569 -10.94 5.87 19.70
C LEU A 569 -11.22 6.03 21.19
N MET A 570 -10.48 6.91 21.86
CA MET A 570 -10.54 7.02 23.33
C MET A 570 -11.85 7.62 23.87
N THR A 571 -12.62 8.34 23.06
CA THR A 571 -13.92 8.92 23.49
C THR A 571 -15.13 8.03 23.20
N ASP A 572 -14.97 6.98 22.42
CA ASP A 572 -16.10 6.14 22.00
C ASP A 572 -16.18 4.91 22.91
N ARG A 573 -17.33 4.68 23.56
CA ARG A 573 -17.47 3.53 24.46
C ARG A 573 -17.30 2.20 23.76
N PHE A 574 -17.70 2.10 22.49
CA PHE A 574 -17.58 0.87 21.71
C PHE A 574 -16.13 0.57 21.30
N TYR A 575 -15.20 1.52 21.46
CA TYR A 575 -13.76 1.26 21.36
C TYR A 575 -13.07 1.17 22.73
N THR A 576 -13.79 1.44 23.83
CA THR A 576 -13.24 1.45 25.19
C THR A 576 -14.02 0.47 26.07
N SER A 577 -14.87 0.97 26.98
CA SER A 577 -15.59 0.18 28.00
C SER A 577 -16.45 -0.97 27.45
N ASP A 578 -16.98 -0.79 26.24
CA ASP A 578 -17.84 -1.75 25.55
C ASP A 578 -17.12 -2.53 24.44
N TYR A 579 -15.80 -2.35 24.26
CA TYR A 579 -14.99 -3.18 23.36
C TYR A 579 -14.65 -4.55 24.00
N ARG A 580 -15.68 -5.37 24.19
CA ARG A 580 -15.62 -6.66 24.88
C ARG A 580 -16.62 -7.67 24.33
N ALA A 581 -16.39 -8.95 24.59
CA ALA A 581 -17.19 -10.04 24.04
C ALA A 581 -18.68 -9.98 24.45
N GLU A 582 -19.02 -9.43 25.61
CA GLU A 582 -20.41 -9.28 26.05
C GLU A 582 -21.22 -8.35 25.13
N VAL A 583 -20.55 -7.35 24.54
CA VAL A 583 -21.17 -6.37 23.65
C VAL A 583 -20.98 -6.76 22.19
N TYR A 584 -19.80 -7.23 21.79
CA TYR A 584 -19.47 -7.58 20.40
C TYR A 584 -19.80 -9.03 20.02
N THR A 585 -20.03 -9.91 20.99
CA THR A 585 -19.82 -11.38 20.92
C THR A 585 -18.34 -11.75 20.85
N GLN A 586 -18.00 -12.97 21.27
CA GLN A 586 -16.62 -13.48 21.15
C GLN A 586 -16.20 -13.54 19.69
N GLU A 587 -17.07 -14.00 18.81
CA GLU A 587 -16.78 -14.14 17.40
C GLU A 587 -16.67 -12.79 16.69
N GLY A 588 -17.47 -11.79 17.08
CA GLY A 588 -17.39 -10.44 16.55
C GLY A 588 -16.07 -9.76 16.88
N ILE A 589 -15.61 -9.82 18.15
CA ILE A 589 -14.32 -9.25 18.52
C ILE A 589 -13.15 -10.06 17.93
N ASP A 590 -13.26 -11.39 17.85
CA ASP A 590 -12.26 -12.22 17.17
C ASP A 590 -12.17 -11.90 15.67
N TRP A 591 -13.30 -11.58 15.02
CA TRP A 591 -13.30 -11.12 13.64
C TRP A 591 -12.54 -9.81 13.48
N VAL A 592 -12.76 -8.82 14.35
CA VAL A 592 -12.02 -7.56 14.31
C VAL A 592 -10.52 -7.80 14.51
N GLU A 593 -10.14 -8.59 15.51
CA GLU A 593 -8.75 -8.75 15.91
C GLU A 593 -7.93 -9.63 14.94
N ASN A 594 -8.55 -10.61 14.28
CA ASN A 594 -7.84 -11.57 13.43
C ASN A 594 -7.84 -11.22 11.94
N ASN A 595 -8.49 -10.13 11.54
CA ASN A 595 -8.55 -9.72 10.13
C ASN A 595 -7.94 -8.33 9.92
N ASP A 596 -7.37 -8.14 8.74
CA ASP A 596 -6.87 -6.89 8.21
C ASP A 596 -7.43 -6.62 6.79
N MET A 597 -7.03 -5.54 6.12
CA MET A 597 -7.51 -5.21 4.78
C MET A 597 -7.14 -6.29 3.75
N LYS A 598 -5.99 -6.96 3.91
CA LYS A 598 -5.60 -8.06 3.03
C LYS A 598 -6.52 -9.26 3.22
N ASP A 599 -6.85 -9.63 4.45
CA ASP A 599 -7.79 -10.72 4.73
C ASP A 599 -9.18 -10.42 4.16
N VAL A 600 -9.63 -9.16 4.25
CA VAL A 600 -10.91 -8.71 3.65
C VAL A 600 -10.87 -8.83 2.12
N LEU A 601 -9.79 -8.39 1.48
CA LEU A 601 -9.62 -8.54 0.02
C LEU A 601 -9.54 -10.01 -0.41
N GLU A 602 -8.76 -10.85 0.27
CA GLU A 602 -8.63 -12.27 -0.08
C GLU A 602 -9.92 -13.06 0.15
N ARG A 603 -10.76 -12.66 1.11
CA ARG A 603 -12.05 -13.32 1.39
C ARG A 603 -13.06 -13.10 0.27
N HIS A 604 -13.09 -11.89 -0.29
CA HIS A 604 -14.08 -11.48 -1.29
C HIS A 604 -13.55 -11.54 -2.73
N PHE A 605 -12.23 -11.50 -2.92
CA PHE A 605 -11.53 -11.56 -4.21
C PHE A 605 -10.32 -12.53 -4.13
N PRO A 606 -10.57 -13.84 -3.98
CA PRO A 606 -9.52 -14.85 -3.78
C PRO A 606 -8.48 -14.92 -4.91
N GLU A 607 -8.81 -14.41 -6.10
CA GLU A 607 -7.92 -14.25 -7.26
C GLU A 607 -6.69 -13.37 -6.94
N LEU A 608 -6.81 -12.46 -5.97
CA LEU A 608 -5.74 -11.55 -5.56
C LEU A 608 -4.67 -12.17 -4.66
N LYS A 609 -4.90 -13.39 -4.15
CA LYS A 609 -4.04 -14.03 -3.15
C LYS A 609 -2.56 -14.08 -3.56
N VAL A 610 -2.28 -14.31 -4.84
CA VAL A 610 -0.91 -14.32 -5.36
C VAL A 610 -0.32 -12.91 -5.41
N SER A 611 -1.08 -11.92 -5.89
CA SER A 611 -0.65 -10.53 -5.94
C SER A 611 -0.41 -9.93 -4.55
N LEU A 612 -1.13 -10.42 -3.53
CA LEU A 612 -1.01 -10.02 -2.13
C LEU A 612 0.05 -10.84 -1.35
N THR A 613 0.72 -11.79 -1.99
CA THR A 613 1.75 -12.60 -1.34
C THR A 613 2.96 -11.73 -0.93
N GLY A 614 3.31 -11.78 0.36
CA GLY A 614 4.36 -10.93 0.94
C GLY A 614 3.96 -9.47 1.15
N ILE A 615 2.73 -9.08 0.79
CA ILE A 615 2.17 -7.78 1.16
C ILE A 615 1.67 -7.87 2.61
N GLU A 616 2.23 -7.03 3.48
CA GLU A 616 1.86 -6.94 4.91
C GLU A 616 0.83 -5.84 5.18
N ASN A 617 0.68 -4.87 4.28
CA ASN A 617 -0.23 -3.74 4.41
C ASN A 617 -0.79 -3.41 3.03
N ALA A 618 -2.10 -3.59 2.86
CA ALA A 618 -2.74 -3.51 1.55
C ALA A 618 -2.76 -2.09 0.95
N PHE A 619 -2.44 -1.05 1.73
CA PHE A 619 -2.35 0.34 1.25
C PHE A 619 -0.94 0.74 0.79
N LYS A 620 0.08 -0.09 1.05
CA LYS A 620 1.41 0.09 0.46
C LYS A 620 1.41 -0.44 -0.99
N PRO A 621 2.26 0.09 -1.88
CA PRO A 621 2.33 -0.35 -3.28
C PRO A 621 2.52 -1.87 -3.43
N TRP A 622 1.67 -2.50 -4.23
CA TRP A 622 1.76 -3.93 -4.52
C TRP A 622 2.87 -4.21 -5.55
N GLY A 623 3.51 -5.36 -5.43
CA GLY A 623 4.63 -5.78 -6.28
C GLY A 623 5.36 -6.96 -5.65
N LEU A 624 6.52 -7.34 -6.20
CA LEU A 624 7.27 -8.48 -5.64
C LEU A 624 7.76 -8.20 -4.21
N LYS A 625 7.19 -8.94 -3.26
CA LYS A 625 7.71 -9.10 -1.90
C LYS A 625 7.97 -10.57 -1.64
N ILE A 626 9.14 -10.88 -1.10
CA ILE A 626 9.51 -12.24 -0.73
C ILE A 626 9.13 -12.43 0.73
N PRO A 627 8.14 -13.27 1.05
CA PRO A 627 7.72 -13.48 2.44
C PRO A 627 8.79 -14.25 3.22
N ASP A 628 8.80 -14.10 4.54
CA ASP A 628 9.78 -14.77 5.42
C ASP A 628 9.73 -16.30 5.30
N ASN A 629 8.54 -16.86 5.07
CA ASN A 629 8.34 -18.30 4.86
C ASN A 629 8.52 -18.75 3.40
N TYR A 630 9.12 -17.92 2.52
CA TYR A 630 9.25 -18.21 1.08
C TYR A 630 9.82 -19.60 0.80
N GLN A 631 10.81 -20.06 1.57
CA GLN A 631 11.44 -21.36 1.36
C GLN A 631 10.49 -22.54 1.65
N GLU A 632 9.47 -22.33 2.47
CA GLU A 632 8.49 -23.35 2.89
C GLU A 632 7.31 -23.45 1.91
N MET A 633 7.17 -22.49 0.99
CA MET A 633 6.09 -22.47 -0.01
C MET A 633 6.18 -23.65 -0.99
N ALA A 634 5.04 -23.98 -1.61
CA ALA A 634 4.98 -24.91 -2.73
C ALA A 634 5.78 -24.39 -3.93
N ALA A 635 6.29 -25.31 -4.75
CA ALA A 635 7.13 -25.03 -5.90
C ALA A 635 6.45 -24.11 -6.91
N CYS A 636 5.19 -24.39 -7.22
CA CYS A 636 4.42 -23.59 -8.18
C CYS A 636 4.02 -22.23 -7.61
N ASP A 637 3.82 -22.10 -6.30
CA ASP A 637 3.59 -20.80 -5.66
C ASP A 637 4.85 -19.93 -5.72
N LYS A 638 6.04 -20.51 -5.51
CA LYS A 638 7.33 -19.82 -5.68
C LYS A 638 7.51 -19.32 -7.12
N GLN A 639 7.23 -20.18 -8.11
CA GLN A 639 7.29 -19.79 -9.51
C GLN A 639 6.32 -18.64 -9.80
N THR A 640 5.07 -18.80 -9.40
CA THR A 640 4.00 -17.85 -9.70
C THR A 640 4.31 -16.50 -9.06
N LEU A 641 4.79 -16.47 -7.81
CA LEU A 641 5.23 -15.26 -7.14
C LEU A 641 6.33 -14.52 -7.93
N LEU A 642 7.41 -15.22 -8.30
CA LEU A 642 8.52 -14.60 -9.04
C LEU A 642 8.12 -14.18 -10.46
N TRP A 643 7.24 -14.95 -11.10
CA TRP A 643 6.75 -14.68 -12.44
C TRP A 643 5.78 -13.52 -12.46
N GLN A 644 4.65 -13.63 -11.75
CA GLN A 644 3.55 -12.66 -11.76
C GLN A 644 3.86 -11.35 -11.04
N ASN A 645 4.61 -11.39 -9.93
CA ASN A 645 4.89 -10.16 -9.16
C ASN A 645 6.26 -9.58 -9.51
N GLY A 646 7.15 -10.37 -10.14
CA GLY A 646 8.49 -9.95 -10.52
C GLY A 646 8.64 -9.73 -12.03
N VAL A 647 8.62 -10.82 -12.81
CA VAL A 647 8.92 -10.77 -14.25
C VAL A 647 7.90 -9.96 -15.02
N THR A 648 6.61 -10.30 -14.93
CA THR A 648 5.54 -9.64 -15.70
C THR A 648 5.25 -8.22 -15.22
N GLN A 649 5.68 -7.87 -14.00
CA GLN A 649 5.61 -6.50 -13.47
C GLN A 649 6.70 -5.56 -14.00
N THR A 650 7.72 -6.11 -14.68
CA THR A 650 8.91 -5.35 -15.08
C THR A 650 9.28 -5.58 -16.53
N LEU A 651 8.28 -5.92 -17.36
CA LEU A 651 8.46 -6.08 -18.80
C LEU A 651 9.06 -4.81 -19.39
N TYR A 652 9.97 -4.98 -20.35
CA TYR A 652 10.45 -3.85 -21.12
C TYR A 652 9.42 -3.45 -22.16
N GLU A 653 9.04 -2.17 -22.20
CA GLU A 653 8.18 -1.64 -23.25
C GLU A 653 8.86 -1.73 -24.64
N GLN A 654 8.04 -1.65 -25.68
CA GLN A 654 8.53 -1.74 -27.05
C GLN A 654 9.53 -0.61 -27.36
N GLY A 655 10.78 -0.99 -27.64
CA GLY A 655 11.86 -0.04 -27.93
C GLY A 655 12.62 0.45 -26.70
N GLU A 656 12.18 0.11 -25.49
CA GLU A 656 12.84 0.47 -24.23
C GLU A 656 13.76 -0.64 -23.68
N ARG A 657 13.73 -1.82 -24.30
CA ARG A 657 14.61 -2.94 -23.95
C ARG A 657 16.09 -2.51 -24.02
N PRO A 658 16.88 -2.64 -22.94
CA PRO A 658 18.28 -2.26 -22.92
C PRO A 658 19.11 -2.96 -24.01
N ALA A 659 20.07 -2.23 -24.58
CA ALA A 659 21.06 -2.79 -25.48
C ALA A 659 21.95 -3.80 -24.75
N LEU A 660 22.41 -4.83 -25.47
CA LEU A 660 23.41 -5.77 -24.96
C LEU A 660 24.68 -5.00 -24.57
N GLN A 661 25.38 -5.47 -23.54
CA GLN A 661 26.56 -4.81 -23.00
C GLN A 661 27.80 -5.70 -23.15
N PRO A 662 28.98 -5.11 -23.38
CA PRO A 662 30.24 -5.83 -23.32
C PRO A 662 30.46 -6.53 -21.97
N VAL A 663 31.34 -7.52 -21.92
CA VAL A 663 31.65 -8.23 -20.67
C VAL A 663 32.36 -7.32 -19.68
N ASP A 664 31.80 -7.16 -18.46
CA ASP A 664 32.43 -6.40 -17.38
C ASP A 664 33.35 -7.30 -16.52
N ILE A 665 34.61 -7.36 -16.92
CA ILE A 665 35.65 -8.10 -16.20
C ILE A 665 35.91 -7.50 -14.81
N GLY A 666 35.75 -6.17 -14.65
CA GLY A 666 35.97 -5.48 -13.38
C GLY A 666 34.94 -5.90 -12.34
N GLY A 667 33.64 -5.84 -12.69
CA GLY A 667 32.54 -6.28 -11.83
C GLY A 667 32.58 -7.78 -11.49
N LEU A 668 33.21 -8.62 -12.33
CA LEU A 668 33.47 -10.02 -11.99
C LEU A 668 34.51 -10.18 -10.86
N ILE A 669 35.54 -9.33 -10.80
CA ILE A 669 36.62 -9.42 -9.79
C ILE A 669 36.12 -8.98 -8.40
N ASP A 670 35.12 -8.11 -8.35
CA ASP A 670 34.45 -7.70 -7.11
C ASP A 670 33.63 -8.85 -6.48
N SER A 671 33.10 -8.64 -5.27
CA SER A 671 32.38 -9.62 -4.43
C SER A 671 31.28 -10.47 -5.12
N ILE A 672 30.88 -10.15 -6.35
CA ILE A 672 29.84 -10.80 -7.15
C ILE A 672 30.14 -12.27 -7.44
N LEU A 673 31.40 -12.65 -7.72
CA LEU A 673 31.77 -14.07 -7.94
C LEU A 673 31.49 -14.92 -6.70
N TRP A 674 31.86 -14.42 -5.51
CA TRP A 674 31.60 -15.09 -4.24
C TRP A 674 30.11 -15.10 -3.89
N LYS A 675 29.37 -14.02 -4.20
CA LYS A 675 27.90 -14.00 -4.07
C LYS A 675 27.26 -15.11 -4.92
N LYS A 676 27.68 -15.29 -6.18
CA LYS A 676 27.16 -16.31 -7.12
C LYS A 676 27.30 -17.76 -6.62
N VAL A 677 28.25 -18.05 -5.74
CA VAL A 677 28.51 -19.42 -5.27
C VAL A 677 28.06 -19.68 -3.83
N ASN A 678 27.89 -18.63 -3.01
CA ASN A 678 27.55 -18.79 -1.59
C ASN A 678 26.06 -18.55 -1.28
N ARG A 679 25.34 -17.78 -2.09
CA ARG A 679 23.93 -17.44 -1.84
C ARG A 679 23.02 -18.58 -2.32
N ASN A 680 22.06 -18.96 -1.48
CA ASN A 680 21.08 -20.03 -1.72
C ASN A 680 19.64 -19.46 -1.77
N GLU A 681 19.47 -18.26 -2.32
CA GLU A 681 18.16 -17.60 -2.46
C GLU A 681 17.76 -17.56 -3.93
N ASP A 682 16.46 -17.43 -4.22
CA ASP A 682 15.95 -17.35 -5.59
C ASP A 682 15.93 -15.93 -6.17
N VAL A 683 15.98 -14.92 -5.30
CA VAL A 683 16.01 -13.51 -5.68
C VAL A 683 17.40 -12.92 -5.42
N ALA A 684 17.84 -12.07 -6.32
CA ALA A 684 19.09 -11.36 -6.23
C ALA A 684 18.96 -10.15 -5.27
N PRO A 685 20.07 -9.68 -4.65
CA PRO A 685 20.01 -8.47 -3.84
C PRO A 685 19.66 -7.24 -4.69
N LEU A 686 19.09 -6.21 -4.06
CA LEU A 686 18.82 -4.92 -4.70
C LEU A 686 20.09 -4.36 -5.36
N GLY A 687 19.95 -3.83 -6.58
CA GLY A 687 21.06 -3.29 -7.37
C GLY A 687 22.03 -4.34 -7.92
N TYR A 688 21.63 -5.62 -7.97
CA TYR A 688 22.45 -6.68 -8.56
C TYR A 688 22.52 -6.56 -10.09
N GLU A 689 23.67 -6.13 -10.60
CA GLU A 689 23.98 -6.12 -12.03
C GLU A 689 24.76 -7.38 -12.43
N LYS A 690 24.42 -7.96 -13.59
CA LYS A 690 25.09 -9.14 -14.11
C LYS A 690 26.27 -8.72 -15.00
N PRO A 691 27.53 -8.95 -14.59
CA PRO A 691 28.71 -8.58 -15.39
C PRO A 691 28.90 -9.44 -16.64
N ILE A 692 28.24 -10.59 -16.69
CA ILE A 692 28.14 -11.50 -17.84
C ILE A 692 26.72 -12.03 -17.93
N HIS A 693 26.32 -12.39 -19.14
CA HIS A 693 24.94 -12.74 -19.44
C HIS A 693 23.92 -11.63 -19.08
N PRO A 694 24.22 -10.33 -19.28
CA PRO A 694 23.22 -9.29 -19.07
C PRO A 694 22.10 -9.42 -20.12
N TYR A 695 20.94 -8.88 -19.82
CA TYR A 695 19.83 -8.67 -20.76
C TYR A 695 19.46 -9.87 -21.65
N GLY A 696 18.75 -10.84 -21.07
CA GLY A 696 18.27 -12.05 -21.74
C GLY A 696 16.74 -12.08 -21.88
N ALA A 697 16.22 -13.24 -22.24
CA ALA A 697 14.77 -13.53 -22.23
C ALA A 697 14.49 -14.70 -21.29
N MET A 698 13.31 -14.71 -20.66
CA MET A 698 12.90 -15.68 -19.64
C MET A 698 11.49 -16.20 -19.90
N ALA A 699 11.23 -17.45 -19.50
CA ALA A 699 9.90 -18.04 -19.45
C ALA A 699 9.77 -18.98 -18.25
N THR A 700 8.53 -19.27 -17.89
CA THR A 700 8.19 -20.45 -17.08
C THR A 700 8.30 -21.73 -17.92
N VAL A 701 8.75 -22.81 -17.29
CA VAL A 701 8.93 -24.11 -17.94
C VAL A 701 8.52 -25.28 -17.05
N ALA A 702 8.02 -26.33 -17.70
CA ALA A 702 7.90 -27.66 -17.13
C ALA A 702 8.99 -28.57 -17.72
N PHE A 703 9.51 -29.48 -16.90
CA PHE A 703 10.39 -30.56 -17.29
C PHE A 703 9.63 -31.89 -17.28
N GLU A 704 9.32 -32.37 -18.48
CA GLU A 704 8.62 -33.63 -18.74
C GLU A 704 9.65 -34.77 -18.77
N SER A 705 9.74 -35.53 -17.67
CA SER A 705 10.66 -36.67 -17.57
C SER A 705 10.31 -37.79 -18.56
N SER A 706 11.34 -38.49 -19.03
CA SER A 706 11.20 -39.73 -19.79
C SER A 706 11.18 -40.91 -18.82
N ASN A 707 10.22 -41.81 -18.96
CA ASN A 707 10.04 -42.96 -18.05
C ASN A 707 11.18 -44.01 -18.09
N SER A 708 12.34 -43.71 -18.67
CA SER A 708 13.40 -44.67 -18.96
C SER A 708 14.82 -44.11 -18.76
N HIS A 709 15.11 -43.58 -17.56
CA HIS A 709 16.47 -43.20 -17.14
C HIS A 709 16.75 -43.54 -15.67
N PRO A 710 18.03 -43.58 -15.22
CA PRO A 710 18.39 -43.96 -13.87
C PRO A 710 18.59 -42.77 -12.91
N TYR A 711 18.50 -41.53 -13.38
CA TYR A 711 18.71 -40.32 -12.56
C TYR A 711 17.48 -40.00 -11.72
N THR A 712 17.69 -39.45 -10.52
CA THR A 712 16.66 -39.24 -9.48
C THR A 712 16.36 -37.75 -9.25
N GLY A 713 15.48 -37.41 -8.31
CA GLY A 713 15.21 -36.02 -7.92
C GLY A 713 14.45 -35.25 -9.02
N ILE A 714 14.89 -34.03 -9.33
CA ILE A 714 14.29 -33.17 -10.38
C ILE A 714 14.26 -33.85 -11.77
N PHE A 715 15.17 -34.80 -12.02
CA PHE A 715 15.17 -35.55 -13.28
C PHE A 715 13.93 -36.44 -13.44
N GLU A 716 13.21 -36.77 -12.38
CA GLU A 716 11.96 -37.53 -12.44
C GLU A 716 10.75 -36.69 -12.87
N GLY A 717 10.92 -35.37 -12.96
CA GLY A 717 9.92 -34.43 -13.44
C GLY A 717 9.83 -33.20 -12.55
N ALA A 718 9.53 -32.05 -13.16
CA ALA A 718 9.25 -30.83 -12.44
C ALA A 718 8.23 -30.00 -13.21
N GLU A 719 7.05 -29.78 -12.64
CA GLU A 719 5.99 -28.99 -13.28
C GLU A 719 6.33 -27.50 -13.30
N CYS A 720 7.08 -27.04 -12.30
CA CYS A 720 7.30 -25.62 -12.05
C CYS A 720 8.81 -25.25 -12.04
N GLY A 721 9.20 -24.42 -13.00
CA GLY A 721 10.55 -23.88 -13.16
C GLY A 721 10.61 -22.59 -13.99
N LEU A 722 11.80 -21.99 -14.04
CA LEU A 722 12.14 -20.85 -14.89
C LEU A 722 13.31 -21.22 -15.79
N VAL A 723 13.26 -20.80 -17.05
CA VAL A 723 14.40 -20.84 -17.97
C VAL A 723 14.76 -19.42 -18.38
N ARG A 724 16.05 -19.10 -18.36
CA ARG A 724 16.60 -17.84 -18.89
C ARG A 724 17.59 -18.15 -20.00
N LEU A 725 17.39 -17.52 -21.15
CA LEU A 725 18.24 -17.61 -22.33
C LEU A 725 18.92 -16.27 -22.56
N SER A 726 20.24 -16.27 -22.70
CA SER A 726 21.04 -15.05 -22.82
C SER A 726 22.37 -15.32 -23.53
N VAL A 727 23.03 -14.28 -24.02
CA VAL A 727 24.40 -14.37 -24.56
C VAL A 727 25.41 -13.85 -23.53
N THR A 728 26.66 -14.34 -23.55
CA THR A 728 27.69 -13.99 -22.53
C THR A 728 27.94 -12.47 -22.40
N GLY A 729 27.87 -11.74 -23.50
CA GLY A 729 27.98 -10.29 -23.59
C GLY A 729 27.61 -9.84 -25.00
N ASP A 730 27.87 -8.58 -25.32
CA ASP A 730 27.69 -8.04 -26.67
C ASP A 730 28.40 -8.93 -27.72
N PRO A 731 27.67 -9.48 -28.72
CA PRO A 731 28.26 -10.26 -29.79
C PRO A 731 29.38 -9.54 -30.54
N ASP A 732 29.36 -8.21 -30.62
CA ASP A 732 30.41 -7.42 -31.28
C ASP A 732 31.75 -7.38 -30.48
N ASP A 733 31.72 -7.70 -29.18
CA ASP A 733 32.92 -7.77 -28.32
C ASP A 733 33.61 -9.15 -28.41
N ARG A 734 32.85 -10.24 -28.19
CA ARG A 734 33.41 -11.59 -27.99
C ARG A 734 32.71 -12.70 -28.78
N GLY A 735 31.92 -12.35 -29.79
CA GLY A 735 31.16 -13.29 -30.60
C GLY A 735 29.87 -13.76 -29.92
N PHE A 736 28.99 -14.37 -30.71
CA PHE A 736 27.69 -14.81 -30.24
C PHE A 736 27.83 -16.08 -29.38
N ALA A 737 27.62 -15.98 -28.07
CA ALA A 737 27.84 -17.07 -27.11
C ALA A 737 26.56 -17.39 -26.30
N PRO A 738 25.66 -18.26 -26.82
CA PRO A 738 24.42 -18.64 -26.15
C PRO A 738 24.63 -19.38 -24.84
N GLY A 739 23.82 -19.03 -23.85
CA GLY A 739 23.77 -19.64 -22.53
C GLY A 739 22.35 -19.77 -21.99
N LEU A 740 22.15 -20.82 -21.22
CA LEU A 740 20.90 -21.17 -20.55
C LEU A 740 21.13 -21.22 -19.05
N ALA A 741 20.16 -20.73 -18.28
CA ALA A 741 20.03 -21.02 -16.86
C ALA A 741 18.63 -21.59 -16.61
N TRP A 742 18.56 -22.78 -16.01
CA TRP A 742 17.32 -23.46 -15.67
C TRP A 742 17.23 -23.59 -14.15
N LYS A 743 16.14 -23.04 -13.59
CA LYS A 743 15.79 -23.13 -12.17
C LYS A 743 14.52 -23.96 -12.02
N THR A 744 14.51 -24.82 -11.02
CA THR A 744 13.38 -25.69 -10.64
C THR A 744 13.05 -25.43 -9.19
N PHE A 745 11.79 -25.15 -8.91
CA PHE A 745 11.32 -24.93 -7.56
C PHE A 745 10.99 -26.27 -6.90
N ILE A 746 11.07 -26.31 -5.57
CA ILE A 746 10.89 -27.52 -4.77
C ILE A 746 9.93 -27.20 -3.61
N ASP A 747 8.93 -28.05 -3.40
CA ASP A 747 7.98 -27.88 -2.30
C ASP A 747 8.72 -27.87 -0.95
N GLY A 748 8.45 -26.86 -0.13
CA GLY A 748 8.96 -26.78 1.24
C GLY A 748 10.48 -26.67 1.39
N LYS A 749 11.23 -26.48 0.30
CA LYS A 749 12.71 -26.49 0.29
C LYS A 749 13.32 -25.43 -0.65
N PRO A 750 14.61 -25.10 -0.47
CA PRO A 750 15.34 -24.28 -1.43
C PRO A 750 15.31 -24.85 -2.84
N SER A 751 15.11 -23.97 -3.82
CA SER A 751 15.10 -24.30 -5.23
C SER A 751 16.48 -24.77 -5.71
N SER A 752 16.48 -25.54 -6.80
CA SER A 752 17.71 -25.97 -7.48
C SER A 752 17.82 -25.32 -8.85
N ASN A 753 19.05 -25.24 -9.37
CA ASN A 753 19.28 -24.73 -10.71
C ASN A 753 20.54 -25.32 -11.35
N VAL A 754 20.64 -25.20 -12.67
CA VAL A 754 21.84 -25.48 -13.45
C VAL A 754 21.98 -24.45 -14.58
N SER A 755 23.21 -24.10 -14.92
CA SER A 755 23.51 -23.28 -16.09
C SER A 755 24.25 -24.09 -17.14
N ALA A 756 24.10 -23.72 -18.41
CA ALA A 756 24.69 -24.41 -19.55
C ALA A 756 25.13 -23.42 -20.63
N LEU A 757 26.19 -23.77 -21.36
CA LEU A 757 26.76 -22.99 -22.47
C LEU A 757 27.11 -23.93 -23.63
N TYR A 758 27.27 -23.37 -24.82
CA TYR A 758 27.82 -24.12 -25.95
C TYR A 758 29.34 -24.34 -25.80
N THR A 759 30.10 -23.25 -25.89
CA THR A 759 31.55 -23.19 -25.68
C THR A 759 31.90 -21.86 -24.99
N LEU A 760 33.12 -21.73 -24.47
CA LEU A 760 33.59 -20.44 -23.92
C LEU A 760 33.77 -19.36 -24.99
N SER A 761 34.02 -19.78 -26.23
CA SER A 761 34.24 -18.95 -27.42
C SER A 761 32.96 -18.65 -28.21
N GLY A 762 31.83 -19.23 -27.81
CA GLY A 762 30.56 -19.10 -28.53
C GLY A 762 30.53 -19.82 -29.89
N GLN A 763 29.67 -19.34 -30.78
CA GLN A 763 29.40 -19.93 -32.10
C GLN A 763 29.72 -18.96 -33.26
N GLY A 764 30.63 -18.02 -33.03
CA GLY A 764 31.07 -17.04 -34.04
C GLY A 764 29.94 -16.13 -34.50
N ASP A 765 29.84 -15.92 -35.81
CA ASP A 765 28.87 -15.02 -36.45
C ASP A 765 27.49 -15.67 -36.67
N ASN A 766 27.23 -16.85 -36.09
CA ASN A 766 25.91 -17.49 -36.19
C ASN A 766 25.01 -16.99 -35.06
N HIS A 767 24.02 -16.17 -35.38
CA HIS A 767 23.09 -15.60 -34.40
C HIS A 767 21.84 -16.46 -34.12
N ASP A 768 21.72 -17.66 -34.71
CA ASP A 768 20.66 -18.60 -34.34
C ASP A 768 20.94 -19.18 -32.94
N PHE A 769 20.17 -18.73 -31.95
CA PHE A 769 20.31 -19.14 -30.54
C PHE A 769 20.21 -20.66 -30.35
N PHE A 770 19.45 -21.35 -31.21
CA PHE A 770 19.20 -22.79 -31.14
C PHE A 770 20.03 -23.60 -32.16
N ALA A 771 21.11 -23.01 -32.69
CA ALA A 771 21.99 -23.70 -33.63
C ALA A 771 22.72 -24.91 -33.04
N ASN A 772 23.09 -24.84 -31.75
CA ASN A 772 23.93 -25.83 -31.07
C ASN A 772 23.33 -26.31 -29.74
N GLU A 773 23.73 -27.51 -29.30
CA GLU A 773 23.37 -28.00 -27.97
C GLU A 773 24.20 -27.31 -26.88
N LEU A 774 23.59 -27.08 -25.72
CA LEU A 774 24.23 -26.47 -24.55
C LEU A 774 24.54 -27.53 -23.50
N SER A 775 25.58 -27.33 -22.70
CA SER A 775 25.96 -28.25 -21.62
C SER A 775 26.50 -27.48 -20.41
N GLN A 776 26.22 -28.00 -19.21
CA GLN A 776 26.80 -27.45 -17.98
C GLN A 776 28.34 -27.59 -17.97
N TYR A 777 28.85 -28.65 -18.60
CA TYR A 777 30.27 -28.90 -18.74
C TYR A 777 30.74 -28.35 -20.08
N VAL A 778 31.64 -27.38 -20.04
CA VAL A 778 32.12 -26.64 -21.21
C VAL A 778 33.57 -27.05 -21.51
N SER A 779 33.91 -27.20 -22.79
CA SER A 779 35.29 -27.50 -23.19
C SER A 779 36.15 -26.23 -23.20
N ALA A 780 37.34 -26.30 -22.60
CA ALA A 780 38.35 -25.24 -22.73
C ALA A 780 39.03 -25.35 -24.10
N GLU A 781 38.81 -24.37 -24.98
CA GLU A 781 39.45 -24.31 -26.30
C GLU A 781 40.82 -23.63 -26.22
N VAL A 782 41.76 -24.04 -27.08
CA VAL A 782 43.21 -23.71 -26.99
C VAL A 782 43.52 -22.21 -27.11
N ASN A 783 42.64 -21.42 -27.75
CA ASN A 783 42.89 -20.00 -28.01
C ASN A 783 42.19 -19.03 -27.03
N ASP A 784 41.40 -19.53 -26.08
CA ASP A 784 40.56 -18.67 -25.21
C ASP A 784 40.88 -18.82 -23.71
N THR A 785 41.99 -19.48 -23.39
CA THR A 785 42.25 -20.04 -22.05
C THR A 785 42.81 -19.11 -20.98
N LEU A 786 43.09 -17.82 -21.26
CA LEU A 786 43.86 -17.01 -20.29
C LEU A 786 43.02 -16.01 -19.46
N GLY A 787 41.85 -15.56 -19.91
CA GLY A 787 41.07 -14.51 -19.22
C GLY A 787 39.98 -15.03 -18.26
N SER A 788 38.95 -15.69 -18.80
CA SER A 788 37.75 -16.11 -18.05
C SER A 788 38.01 -17.30 -17.12
N THR A 789 38.73 -18.31 -17.60
CA THR A 789 39.08 -19.51 -16.81
C THR A 789 39.94 -19.19 -15.58
N ALA A 790 40.86 -18.22 -15.72
CA ALA A 790 41.68 -17.73 -14.61
C ALA A 790 40.83 -17.04 -13.54
N LEU A 791 39.81 -16.28 -13.94
CA LEU A 791 38.93 -15.56 -13.04
C LEU A 791 38.02 -16.50 -12.24
N PHE A 792 37.38 -17.49 -12.88
CA PHE A 792 36.56 -18.48 -12.17
C PHE A 792 37.38 -19.45 -11.31
N SER A 793 38.68 -19.60 -11.57
CA SER A 793 39.58 -20.40 -10.72
C SER A 793 39.74 -19.84 -9.30
N LEU A 794 39.35 -18.58 -9.06
CA LEU A 794 39.34 -17.97 -7.73
C LEU A 794 38.29 -18.58 -6.80
N VAL A 795 37.21 -19.14 -7.35
CA VAL A 795 36.09 -19.67 -6.56
C VAL A 795 35.90 -21.18 -6.69
N THR A 796 36.48 -21.82 -7.71
CA THR A 796 36.39 -23.28 -7.90
C THR A 796 37.64 -23.88 -8.56
N SER A 797 37.96 -25.12 -8.19
CA SER A 797 39.06 -25.89 -8.79
C SER A 797 38.77 -26.41 -10.22
N LYS A 798 37.51 -26.37 -10.67
CA LYS A 798 37.08 -26.82 -12.00
C LYS A 798 36.18 -25.78 -12.68
N PRO A 799 36.74 -24.67 -13.19
CA PRO A 799 35.98 -23.52 -13.69
C PRO A 799 35.09 -23.79 -14.92
N THR A 800 35.26 -24.94 -15.59
CA THR A 800 34.45 -25.32 -16.77
C THR A 800 33.42 -26.41 -16.46
N ARG A 801 33.16 -26.69 -15.18
CA ARG A 801 32.23 -27.73 -14.74
C ARG A 801 31.34 -27.20 -13.62
N LEU A 802 30.04 -27.21 -13.86
CA LEU A 802 29.04 -26.99 -12.83
C LEU A 802 28.52 -28.34 -12.31
N MET A 803 28.10 -28.37 -11.06
CA MET A 803 27.63 -29.60 -10.43
C MET A 803 26.12 -29.75 -10.60
N THR A 804 25.66 -30.99 -10.69
CA THR A 804 24.25 -31.36 -10.93
C THR A 804 23.69 -32.23 -9.80
N GLU A 805 24.49 -32.47 -8.77
CA GLU A 805 24.19 -33.30 -7.62
C GLU A 805 22.93 -32.81 -6.88
N ASN A 806 22.82 -31.51 -6.61
CA ASN A 806 21.62 -30.94 -5.97
C ASN A 806 20.31 -31.22 -6.73
N LEU A 807 20.35 -31.28 -8.07
CA LEU A 807 19.17 -31.61 -8.87
C LEU A 807 18.73 -33.08 -8.69
N ALA A 808 19.62 -33.96 -8.23
CA ALA A 808 19.32 -35.37 -8.03
C ALA A 808 18.95 -35.73 -6.59
N GLU A 809 19.12 -34.80 -5.64
CA GLU A 809 18.93 -35.03 -4.21
C GLU A 809 17.48 -34.98 -3.77
N THR A 810 16.66 -34.13 -4.42
CA THR A 810 15.28 -33.90 -4.00
C THR A 810 14.38 -33.81 -5.23
N GLN A 811 13.22 -34.45 -5.16
CA GLN A 811 12.17 -34.37 -6.17
C GLN A 811 11.42 -33.04 -6.08
N ALA A 812 10.68 -32.66 -7.12
CA ALA A 812 9.96 -31.37 -7.14
C ALA A 812 8.92 -31.25 -6.02
N ASN A 813 8.33 -32.38 -5.57
CA ASN A 813 7.37 -32.47 -4.46
C ASN A 813 8.03 -32.36 -3.06
N GLY A 814 9.33 -32.10 -2.98
CA GLY A 814 10.07 -31.96 -1.72
C GLY A 814 10.55 -33.28 -1.10
N GLU A 815 10.26 -34.44 -1.70
CA GLU A 815 10.76 -35.73 -1.22
C GLU A 815 12.27 -35.85 -1.46
N VAL A 816 13.00 -36.23 -0.41
CA VAL A 816 14.47 -36.39 -0.47
C VAL A 816 14.81 -37.80 -0.91
N GLU A 817 15.68 -37.89 -1.91
CA GLU A 817 16.14 -39.16 -2.46
C GLU A 817 17.08 -39.88 -1.49
N ALA A 818 16.73 -41.13 -1.14
CA ALA A 818 17.54 -41.94 -0.24
C ALA A 818 18.89 -42.35 -0.88
N THR A 819 18.96 -42.41 -2.21
CA THR A 819 20.19 -42.71 -2.94
C THR A 819 20.25 -41.87 -4.21
N PRO A 820 20.66 -40.59 -4.09
CA PRO A 820 20.72 -39.65 -5.21
C PRO A 820 21.60 -40.17 -6.35
N LYS A 821 21.12 -40.09 -7.59
CA LYS A 821 21.85 -40.45 -8.81
C LYS A 821 21.91 -39.25 -9.74
N ALA A 822 22.99 -38.50 -9.62
CA ALA A 822 23.25 -37.36 -10.48
C ALA A 822 23.97 -37.77 -11.77
N PRO A 823 23.63 -37.16 -12.92
CA PRO A 823 24.43 -37.30 -14.13
C PRO A 823 25.79 -36.61 -13.97
N THR A 824 26.80 -37.07 -14.70
CA THR A 824 28.09 -36.38 -14.76
C THR A 824 28.08 -35.22 -15.74
N GLN A 825 27.21 -35.26 -16.76
CA GLN A 825 27.03 -34.21 -17.76
C GLN A 825 25.61 -34.24 -18.33
N ILE A 826 25.03 -33.06 -18.53
CA ILE A 826 23.72 -32.83 -19.13
C ILE A 826 23.91 -32.06 -20.45
N TYR A 827 23.12 -32.41 -21.47
CA TYR A 827 23.06 -31.78 -22.77
C TYR A 827 21.64 -31.30 -23.04
N PHE A 828 21.48 -30.00 -23.28
CA PHE A 828 20.24 -29.37 -23.72
C PHE A 828 20.26 -29.32 -25.24
N VAL A 829 19.52 -30.22 -25.88
CA VAL A 829 19.51 -30.37 -27.34
C VAL A 829 18.28 -29.68 -27.92
N PRO A 830 18.43 -28.64 -28.76
CA PRO A 830 17.30 -27.95 -29.35
C PRO A 830 16.35 -28.93 -30.05
N THR A 831 15.05 -28.84 -29.76
CA THR A 831 14.04 -29.70 -30.41
C THR A 831 13.85 -29.29 -31.87
N GLN A 832 13.10 -30.10 -32.62
CA GLN A 832 12.73 -29.75 -33.99
C GLN A 832 11.84 -28.51 -34.10
N GLU A 833 11.18 -28.08 -33.00
CA GLU A 833 10.29 -26.90 -33.01
C GLU A 833 11.06 -25.57 -33.04
N VAL A 834 12.31 -25.56 -32.57
CA VAL A 834 13.14 -24.34 -32.44
C VAL A 834 14.45 -24.43 -33.22
N ARG A 835 14.96 -25.63 -33.50
CA ARG A 835 16.22 -25.83 -34.19
C ARG A 835 16.16 -25.25 -35.61
N GLN A 836 17.11 -24.38 -35.96
CA GLN A 836 17.19 -23.74 -37.28
C GLN A 836 15.94 -22.93 -37.66
N ARG A 837 15.15 -22.50 -36.66
CA ARG A 837 13.98 -21.65 -36.87
C ARG A 837 14.36 -20.20 -37.17
N PHE A 838 15.54 -19.78 -36.70
CA PHE A 838 15.96 -18.39 -36.62
C PHE A 838 17.10 -18.06 -37.57
N ALA A 839 17.29 -16.77 -37.84
CA ALA A 839 18.28 -16.32 -38.81
C ALA A 839 19.70 -16.45 -38.25
N SER A 840 20.63 -16.96 -39.05
CA SER A 840 22.03 -17.00 -38.65
C SER A 840 22.73 -15.64 -38.78
N SER A 841 22.17 -14.70 -39.53
CA SER A 841 22.73 -13.35 -39.74
C SER A 841 22.62 -12.47 -38.50
N ALA A 842 23.51 -11.49 -38.33
CA ALA A 842 23.48 -10.58 -37.20
C ALA A 842 22.13 -9.87 -37.01
N HIS A 843 21.55 -10.04 -35.82
CA HIS A 843 20.34 -9.39 -35.32
C HIS A 843 20.28 -9.57 -33.78
N ASP A 844 19.31 -8.95 -33.12
CA ASP A 844 19.06 -9.16 -31.69
C ASP A 844 18.24 -10.43 -31.47
N PHE A 845 18.89 -11.49 -30.99
CA PHE A 845 18.27 -12.80 -30.75
C PHE A 845 17.04 -12.74 -29.83
N ARG A 846 16.90 -11.70 -29.02
CA ARG A 846 15.75 -11.55 -28.12
C ARG A 846 14.45 -11.34 -28.89
N ASP A 847 14.52 -10.71 -30.06
CA ASP A 847 13.35 -10.54 -30.94
C ASP A 847 12.85 -11.89 -31.47
N ASP A 848 13.76 -12.83 -31.69
CA ASP A 848 13.43 -14.20 -32.06
C ASP A 848 12.83 -14.97 -30.88
N LEU A 849 13.44 -14.86 -29.70
CA LEU A 849 13.00 -15.59 -28.50
C LEU A 849 11.57 -15.22 -28.07
N ILE A 850 11.19 -13.94 -28.11
CA ILE A 850 9.84 -13.51 -27.70
C ILE A 850 8.74 -13.99 -28.66
N THR A 851 9.08 -14.54 -29.83
CA THR A 851 8.11 -15.21 -30.71
C THR A 851 7.70 -16.61 -30.23
N LEU A 852 8.37 -17.14 -29.20
CA LEU A 852 8.11 -18.48 -28.67
C LEU A 852 6.97 -18.44 -27.65
N GLN A 853 5.92 -19.21 -27.95
CA GLN A 853 4.67 -19.23 -27.20
C GLN A 853 4.63 -20.39 -26.19
N SER A 854 3.72 -20.29 -25.22
CA SER A 854 3.45 -21.38 -24.26
C SER A 854 3.16 -22.70 -25.01
N GLY A 855 3.66 -23.81 -24.47
CA GLY A 855 3.58 -25.15 -25.06
C GLY A 855 4.75 -25.52 -25.98
N THR A 856 5.59 -24.57 -26.41
CA THR A 856 6.77 -24.86 -27.25
C THR A 856 7.77 -25.74 -26.52
N ALA A 857 8.20 -26.85 -27.14
CA ALA A 857 9.27 -27.69 -26.60
C ALA A 857 10.64 -27.08 -26.94
N LEU A 858 11.39 -26.59 -25.95
CA LEU A 858 12.68 -25.91 -26.21
C LEU A 858 13.83 -26.90 -26.40
N TYR A 859 14.02 -27.79 -25.43
CA TYR A 859 15.16 -28.69 -25.38
C TYR A 859 14.75 -30.11 -25.02
N ASP A 860 15.24 -31.08 -25.78
CA ASP A 860 15.37 -32.45 -25.28
C ASP A 860 16.63 -32.53 -24.42
N VAL A 861 16.46 -32.94 -23.16
CA VAL A 861 17.55 -33.03 -22.20
C VAL A 861 18.11 -34.45 -22.22
N TYR A 862 19.39 -34.58 -22.55
CA TYR A 862 20.13 -35.84 -22.51
C TYR A 862 21.15 -35.82 -21.37
N ALA A 863 21.40 -36.95 -20.73
CA ALA A 863 22.41 -37.03 -19.68
C ALA A 863 23.20 -38.33 -19.70
N THR A 864 24.41 -38.29 -19.16
CA THR A 864 25.34 -39.43 -19.05
C THR A 864 25.93 -39.52 -17.65
N ASP A 865 26.29 -40.72 -17.22
CA ASP A 865 27.06 -41.01 -16.00
C ASP A 865 28.55 -41.26 -16.29
N LYS A 866 28.97 -41.21 -17.56
CA LYS A 866 30.37 -41.47 -17.92
C LYS A 866 31.28 -40.40 -17.30
N PRO A 867 32.41 -40.80 -16.69
CA PRO A 867 33.30 -39.85 -16.05
C PRO A 867 33.95 -38.89 -17.06
N ILE A 868 34.07 -37.63 -16.68
CA ILE A 868 34.80 -36.62 -17.44
C ILE A 868 36.31 -36.91 -17.32
N ARG A 869 36.94 -37.26 -18.44
CA ARG A 869 38.37 -37.55 -18.54
C ARG A 869 39.06 -36.53 -19.42
N THR A 870 40.30 -36.19 -19.07
CA THR A 870 41.17 -35.30 -19.84
C THR A 870 42.47 -36.01 -20.20
N SER A 871 43.10 -35.55 -21.28
CA SER A 871 44.37 -36.01 -21.81
C SER A 871 45.15 -34.81 -22.32
N ILE A 872 46.48 -34.92 -22.27
CA ILE A 872 47.37 -33.96 -22.92
C ILE A 872 47.26 -34.01 -24.46
N PHE A 873 46.71 -35.11 -25.01
CA PHE A 873 46.53 -35.27 -26.45
C PHE A 873 45.11 -34.86 -26.85
N GLY A 874 44.99 -33.79 -27.64
CA GLY A 874 43.70 -33.22 -28.04
C GLY A 874 42.77 -34.19 -28.80
N TRP A 875 43.30 -35.14 -29.56
CA TRP A 875 42.47 -36.17 -30.22
C TRP A 875 41.83 -37.15 -29.23
N ILE A 876 42.50 -37.44 -28.10
CA ILE A 876 41.95 -38.28 -27.04
C ILE A 876 40.84 -37.53 -26.31
N ASN A 877 40.98 -36.22 -26.07
CA ASN A 877 39.91 -35.40 -25.50
C ASN A 877 38.65 -35.41 -26.36
N ARG A 878 38.81 -35.26 -27.69
CA ARG A 878 37.69 -35.36 -28.64
C ARG A 878 37.01 -36.72 -28.60
N ARG A 879 37.80 -37.80 -28.51
CA ARG A 879 37.25 -39.16 -28.33
C ARG A 879 36.48 -39.29 -27.02
N TYR A 880 37.04 -38.84 -25.89
CA TYR A 880 36.34 -38.88 -24.59
C TYR A 880 35.04 -38.07 -24.60
N ALA A 881 35.02 -36.91 -25.26
CA ALA A 881 33.81 -36.12 -25.42
C ALA A 881 32.76 -36.86 -26.27
N SER A 882 33.16 -37.46 -27.40
CA SER A 882 32.27 -38.27 -28.24
C SER A 882 31.75 -39.51 -27.51
N ASP A 883 32.61 -40.23 -26.78
CA ASP A 883 32.21 -41.40 -25.98
C ASP A 883 31.18 -41.03 -24.90
N ARG A 884 31.30 -39.84 -24.28
CA ARG A 884 30.30 -39.31 -23.33
C ARG A 884 29.00 -38.99 -24.03
N ARG A 885 29.03 -38.18 -25.10
CA ARG A 885 27.83 -37.79 -25.83
C ARG A 885 27.06 -38.98 -26.40
N ASN A 886 27.77 -39.96 -26.96
CA ASN A 886 27.19 -41.20 -27.51
C ASN A 886 26.55 -42.09 -26.44
N SER A 887 26.94 -41.96 -25.18
CA SER A 887 26.33 -42.69 -24.06
C SER A 887 25.20 -41.93 -23.38
N ALA A 888 24.95 -40.68 -23.76
CA ALA A 888 23.91 -39.90 -23.15
C ALA A 888 22.54 -40.40 -23.59
N ILE A 889 21.63 -40.56 -22.62
CA ILE A 889 20.25 -41.00 -22.84
C ILE A 889 19.30 -39.82 -22.62
N LYS A 890 18.17 -39.80 -23.32
CA LYS A 890 17.15 -38.74 -23.14
C LYS A 890 16.51 -38.89 -21.77
N VAL A 891 16.65 -37.87 -20.93
CA VAL A 891 16.08 -37.80 -19.58
C VAL A 891 14.72 -37.13 -19.59
N GLY A 892 14.47 -36.19 -20.51
CA GLY A 892 13.18 -35.54 -20.60
C GLY A 892 13.14 -34.45 -21.66
N THR A 893 12.07 -33.67 -21.66
CA THR A 893 11.87 -32.52 -22.54
C THR A 893 11.48 -31.31 -21.69
N MET A 894 12.13 -30.17 -21.95
CA MET A 894 11.79 -28.89 -21.35
C MET A 894 10.79 -28.16 -22.24
N ARG A 895 9.60 -27.88 -21.70
CA ARG A 895 8.50 -27.21 -22.41
C ARG A 895 8.18 -25.88 -21.76
N LEU A 896 7.94 -24.87 -22.59
CA LEU A 896 7.43 -23.59 -22.13
C LEU A 896 6.02 -23.73 -21.54
N THR A 897 5.79 -23.11 -20.39
CA THR A 897 4.46 -22.97 -19.77
C THR A 897 3.93 -21.53 -19.83
N SER A 898 4.77 -20.59 -20.27
CA SER A 898 4.42 -19.22 -20.65
C SER A 898 5.10 -18.87 -21.98
N GLU A 899 4.74 -17.73 -22.58
CA GLU A 899 5.60 -17.15 -23.60
C GLU A 899 6.95 -16.70 -23.03
N MET A 900 7.95 -16.58 -23.91
CA MET A 900 9.24 -15.99 -23.59
C MET A 900 9.10 -14.47 -23.60
N THR A 901 9.62 -13.82 -22.57
CA THR A 901 9.56 -12.35 -22.42
C THR A 901 10.88 -11.77 -21.94
N THR A 902 11.02 -10.44 -22.02
CA THR A 902 12.19 -9.70 -21.55
C THR A 902 11.76 -8.71 -20.47
N SER A 903 12.43 -8.72 -19.32
CA SER A 903 12.05 -7.88 -18.18
C SER A 903 13.24 -7.54 -17.28
N ALA A 904 13.15 -6.41 -16.58
CA ALA A 904 14.18 -5.96 -15.65
C ALA A 904 14.37 -6.95 -14.48
N PHE A 905 13.30 -7.54 -13.95
CA PHE A 905 13.40 -8.57 -12.90
C PHE A 905 13.97 -9.89 -13.43
N GLY A 906 13.65 -10.29 -14.67
CA GLY A 906 14.27 -11.45 -15.31
C GLY A 906 15.78 -11.29 -15.48
N ASP A 907 16.24 -10.05 -15.63
CA ASP A 907 17.64 -9.71 -15.86
C ASP A 907 18.46 -9.42 -14.61
N GLY A 908 17.90 -8.76 -13.62
CA GLY A 908 18.61 -8.41 -12.38
C GLY A 908 18.10 -9.18 -11.17
N GLY A 909 16.83 -9.57 -11.16
CA GLY A 909 16.10 -10.02 -9.97
C GLY A 909 16.12 -11.51 -9.71
N VAL A 910 16.10 -12.38 -10.73
CA VAL A 910 16.21 -13.83 -10.52
C VAL A 910 17.66 -14.27 -10.34
N PHE A 911 17.91 -14.95 -9.23
CA PHE A 911 19.23 -15.43 -8.85
C PHE A 911 19.44 -16.89 -9.24
N PHE A 912 20.49 -17.14 -10.02
CA PHE A 912 20.93 -18.48 -10.41
C PHE A 912 22.30 -18.74 -9.80
N LYS A 913 22.37 -19.70 -8.88
CA LYS A 913 23.61 -20.07 -8.18
C LYS A 913 24.52 -20.86 -9.12
N HIS A 914 25.82 -20.57 -9.12
CA HIS A 914 26.80 -21.47 -9.73
C HIS A 914 27.14 -22.59 -8.74
N GLN A 915 26.72 -23.82 -9.04
CA GLN A 915 27.10 -24.99 -8.27
C GLN A 915 28.55 -25.37 -8.59
N ARG A 916 29.45 -25.11 -7.65
CA ARG A 916 30.89 -25.34 -7.83
C ARG A 916 31.21 -26.82 -7.71
N TYR A 917 32.37 -27.21 -8.23
CA TYR A 917 32.90 -28.54 -8.02
C TYR A 917 33.08 -28.92 -6.53
N GLU A 918 33.30 -27.92 -5.68
CA GLU A 918 33.41 -28.06 -4.24
C GLU A 918 32.06 -28.29 -3.53
N ASP A 919 30.94 -28.02 -4.19
CA ASP A 919 29.59 -28.14 -3.64
C ASP A 919 28.96 -29.53 -3.90
N ARG A 920 29.76 -30.49 -4.38
CA ARG A 920 29.35 -31.86 -4.77
C ARG A 920 29.13 -32.83 -3.62
#